data_AF-A0A4V1AY05-F1
#
_entry.id   AF-A0A4V1AY05-F1
#
_cell.length_a   1.000
_cell.length_b   1.000
_cell.length_c   1.000
_cell.angle_alpha   90.00
_cell.angle_beta   90.00
_cell.angle_gamma   90.00
#
_symmetry.space_group_name_H-M   'P 1'
#
loop_
_entity.id
_entity.type
_entity.pdbx_description
1 polymer ?
#
loop_
_entity_poly.entity_id
_entity_poly.type
_entity_poly.pdbx_seq_one_letter_code
_entity_poly.pdbx_strand_id
1 'polypeptide(L)'
;MKRILQYHLWKQKSGLLLLDMPTGSGKTFDVVDWIAQNIDTLSSKKRKILFITHRKKNLPVEQLKSLLEYYHKSSYFDENCLVVQSKQDAFFEHFLEYEHQIKRCFPKFDSSSFRILLEFCKTHHLPSNKIERDVQEIASELRNLICDHLKTISPNRDDRLLLIMKDPKWVWVSKLFPSVLTLEKTVLFMSVKKAVYPYDTLIEPIQPLHQLLSDYQVVLFIDEFDAAKRDMLEAIIDQNVDNVTEYIPIVQRIASRLNESKFPSTLIFNRQLLVKQPSSQEIEKNLTEQSFEISKKFSLTLSLKSKAQKSSFKPFIFYDKTPYYLIDAKWNILTLSKDIQNNSLWIEMSKLNKEGDSLVLSNLLFRSRAFLSYFERGIGMLAQEYLAHRNQISQDRKITLEDAIYSFLDFFDFDKKIEQKLLKDILHYYFYRKLKKQHSEKENSKIELPMSVDFYENGFVYHTILDSEEHAGRSKVVSFNFNQSPEIQLLNWAEQFMVVGISATANLRTCLGNFDLGYLESALSSDYYHLTPKDKKRLEKRLQDQTKGYDKVSISAEVIESQSDNESIIIENLSLLFHDIDIVECLINKVQQVEGDNYSIYQLNQYYKIFLCYQHFLQKNIYAFLAFFNRKYVGEALTLIINFCKILEEKYRLSECIEIKCVSGEESEKQLDSIKESLNQGRRHFVLSTYSTLGAGINIQYPIPSQQKSHLIKINQRNADKYVDFDGLYLDKPTNVLVNMVNKKDLTPFELAIYLYQLEYLRITNSGMSKSEFEYYLENAFAVYSQRNPRYKNDIKSLYKYLDFKLNIMQYLIQAVGRICRTNMKRPQIYLFVDQHLDAVWSNELGEIPLLPEFKAIQKTMQKYQKLAVDKNRITGQPKRYIDSLYRKFSNQSASENDIYLWRQLREICLKYPQKNTHSDHNFNFLYITFDKSVKSYCYQTEDDYQNVYLTKSGLKVSHATSRLDLLMKIPLLKQHFIKNNYPFMLDSSKIWLSPVVFNNIYKGALGEECGKVLWESYRLPSLNELPLSIYEFFDFQISSHIFVDFKHWLDVQLDGEDIREHIFNKMKICGAKLVFIINIFSEKNYYPFRCYSHSESPLTIVEIPTFFSSSSIQIKNIIQCIEQKIMETENEN
;
A
#
# COMPACT_ATOMS: atom_id res chain seq x y z
N MET A 1 -19.11 13.30 -17.11
CA MET A 1 -19.15 12.05 -16.34
C MET A 1 -20.05 11.00 -17.00
N LYS A 2 -21.37 11.16 -17.08
CA LYS A 2 -22.30 10.14 -17.63
C LYS A 2 -21.89 9.54 -18.99
N ARG A 3 -21.42 10.37 -19.94
CA ARG A 3 -20.90 9.88 -21.23
C ARG A 3 -19.65 8.98 -21.09
N ILE A 4 -18.78 9.27 -20.13
CA ILE A 4 -17.58 8.47 -19.81
C ILE A 4 -18.05 7.14 -19.22
N LEU A 5 -18.95 7.18 -18.23
CA LEU A 5 -19.55 5.98 -17.62
C LEU A 5 -20.22 5.11 -18.68
N GLN A 6 -21.08 5.69 -19.52
CA GLN A 6 -21.78 4.94 -20.57
C GLN A 6 -20.83 4.29 -21.57
N TYR A 7 -19.69 4.92 -21.89
CA TYR A 7 -18.69 4.32 -22.77
C TYR A 7 -17.97 3.15 -22.11
N HIS A 8 -17.38 3.35 -20.93
CA HIS A 8 -16.53 2.34 -20.29
C HIS A 8 -17.35 1.20 -19.70
N LEU A 9 -18.47 1.52 -19.03
CA LEU A 9 -19.26 0.50 -18.36
C LEU A 9 -19.84 -0.48 -19.37
N TRP A 10 -20.43 -0.04 -20.48
CA TRP A 10 -21.01 -1.00 -21.44
C TRP A 10 -19.99 -1.78 -22.27
N LYS A 11 -18.76 -1.27 -22.43
CA LYS A 11 -17.74 -1.93 -23.26
C LYS A 11 -16.80 -2.85 -22.48
N GLN A 12 -16.43 -2.44 -21.27
CA GLN A 12 -15.41 -3.14 -20.48
C GLN A 12 -16.05 -4.10 -19.48
N LYS A 13 -15.43 -5.28 -19.34
CA LYS A 13 -15.82 -6.30 -18.37
C LYS A 13 -15.09 -6.14 -17.04
N SER A 14 -13.81 -5.80 -17.10
CA SER A 14 -12.88 -5.66 -15.99
C SER A 14 -11.97 -4.45 -16.23
N GLY A 15 -11.29 -3.97 -15.19
CA GLY A 15 -10.27 -2.93 -15.23
C GLY A 15 -10.48 -1.84 -14.19
N LEU A 16 -9.60 -0.84 -14.18
CA LEU A 16 -9.65 0.29 -13.26
C LEU A 16 -9.76 1.61 -14.03
N LEU A 17 -10.75 2.45 -13.67
CA LEU A 17 -10.90 3.80 -14.17
C LEU A 17 -11.00 4.78 -12.99
N LEU A 18 -10.11 5.78 -12.96
CA LEU A 18 -10.13 6.83 -11.94
C LEU A 18 -10.70 8.13 -12.50
N LEU A 19 -11.64 8.73 -11.77
CA LEU A 19 -12.31 9.97 -12.14
C LEU A 19 -12.04 11.07 -11.10
N ASP A 20 -11.10 11.95 -11.41
CA ASP A 20 -10.89 13.18 -10.64
C ASP A 20 -11.91 14.25 -11.02
N MET A 21 -12.71 14.67 -10.06
CA MET A 21 -13.40 15.96 -10.16
C MET A 21 -13.40 16.64 -8.79
N PRO A 22 -13.39 17.97 -8.70
CA PRO A 22 -13.36 18.65 -7.41
C PRO A 22 -14.56 18.32 -6.51
N THR A 23 -14.46 18.63 -5.22
CA THR A 23 -15.60 18.58 -4.31
C THR A 23 -16.73 19.50 -4.80
N GLY A 24 -17.99 19.14 -4.50
CA GLY A 24 -19.16 19.93 -4.95
C GLY A 24 -19.54 19.75 -6.42
N SER A 25 -18.78 18.97 -7.20
CA SER A 25 -19.07 18.74 -8.63
C SER A 25 -20.25 17.81 -8.92
N GLY A 26 -20.87 17.18 -7.91
CA GLY A 26 -21.99 16.25 -8.09
C GLY A 26 -21.60 14.84 -8.55
N LYS A 27 -20.40 14.36 -8.17
CA LYS A 27 -19.85 13.07 -8.65
C LYS A 27 -20.74 11.87 -8.30
N THR A 28 -21.08 11.73 -7.02
CA THR A 28 -21.94 10.65 -6.51
C THR A 28 -23.32 10.71 -7.15
N PHE A 29 -23.89 11.91 -7.29
CA PHE A 29 -25.17 12.13 -8.00
C PHE A 29 -25.11 11.65 -9.45
N ASP A 30 -24.06 12.00 -10.20
CA ASP A 30 -23.91 11.58 -11.61
C ASP A 30 -23.84 10.05 -11.77
N VAL A 31 -23.29 9.32 -10.78
CA VAL A 31 -23.27 7.85 -10.76
C VAL A 31 -24.66 7.30 -10.48
N VAL A 32 -25.32 7.79 -9.44
CA VAL A 32 -26.63 7.27 -8.98
C VAL A 32 -27.70 7.54 -10.02
N ASP A 33 -27.65 8.71 -10.66
CA ASP A 33 -28.52 9.04 -11.78
C ASP A 33 -28.30 8.12 -12.99
N TRP A 34 -27.04 7.77 -13.29
CA TRP A 34 -26.76 6.76 -14.32
C TRP A 34 -27.33 5.39 -13.93
N ILE A 35 -27.22 4.97 -12.67
CA ILE A 35 -27.82 3.71 -12.18
C ILE A 35 -29.34 3.76 -12.35
N ALA A 36 -30.01 4.82 -11.89
CA ALA A 36 -31.46 4.98 -11.97
C ALA A 36 -31.98 4.91 -13.41
N GLN A 37 -31.29 5.57 -14.35
CA GLN A 37 -31.65 5.54 -15.78
C GLN A 37 -31.55 4.13 -16.39
N ASN A 38 -30.62 3.30 -15.91
CA ASN A 38 -30.26 2.03 -16.55
C ASN A 38 -30.65 0.78 -15.73
N ILE A 39 -31.39 0.92 -14.62
CA ILE A 39 -31.65 -0.18 -13.66
C ILE A 39 -32.36 -1.39 -14.29
N ASP A 40 -33.29 -1.15 -15.21
CA ASP A 40 -34.02 -2.14 -16.02
C ASP A 40 -33.09 -2.88 -16.99
N THR A 41 -32.18 -2.15 -17.64
CA THR A 41 -31.19 -2.74 -18.54
C THR A 41 -30.14 -3.54 -17.77
N LEU A 42 -29.76 -3.08 -16.58
CA LEU A 42 -28.84 -3.79 -15.69
C LEU A 42 -29.45 -5.11 -15.21
N SER A 43 -30.71 -5.09 -14.77
CA SER A 43 -31.45 -6.27 -14.32
C SER A 43 -31.60 -7.31 -15.43
N SER A 44 -32.11 -6.89 -16.60
CA SER A 44 -32.32 -7.78 -17.75
C SER A 44 -31.02 -8.42 -18.27
N LYS A 45 -29.89 -7.72 -18.20
CA LYS A 45 -28.57 -8.25 -18.58
C LYS A 45 -27.85 -8.99 -17.47
N LYS A 46 -28.49 -9.20 -16.30
CA LYS A 46 -27.87 -9.77 -15.09
C LYS A 46 -26.54 -9.10 -14.71
N ARG A 47 -26.44 -7.78 -14.95
CA ARG A 47 -25.25 -7.00 -14.63
C ARG A 47 -25.40 -6.36 -13.26
N LYS A 48 -24.50 -6.68 -12.34
CA LYS A 48 -24.53 -6.19 -10.96
C LYS A 48 -23.79 -4.87 -10.82
N ILE A 49 -24.33 -4.00 -9.96
CA ILE A 49 -23.68 -2.79 -9.50
C ILE A 49 -23.35 -2.97 -8.03
N LEU A 50 -22.10 -2.70 -7.69
CA LEU A 50 -21.62 -2.63 -6.33
C LEU A 50 -21.20 -1.18 -6.07
N PHE A 51 -21.81 -0.52 -5.09
CA PHE A 51 -21.47 0.82 -4.66
C PHE A 51 -20.93 0.78 -3.24
N ILE A 52 -19.65 1.10 -3.09
CA ILE A 52 -18.97 1.14 -1.79
C ILE A 52 -18.49 2.55 -1.46
N THR A 53 -18.48 2.86 -0.17
CA THR A 53 -18.01 4.14 0.36
C THR A 53 -17.35 3.96 1.72
N HIS A 54 -16.47 4.89 2.09
CA HIS A 54 -15.78 4.90 3.37
C HIS A 54 -16.76 5.00 4.57
N ARG A 55 -17.83 5.80 4.44
CA ARG A 55 -18.79 6.02 5.54
C ARG A 55 -20.20 5.58 5.14
N LYS A 56 -20.84 4.72 5.94
CA LYS A 56 -22.20 4.20 5.68
C LYS A 56 -23.23 5.31 5.42
N LYS A 57 -23.14 6.43 6.13
CA LYS A 57 -24.01 7.60 5.94
C LYS A 57 -23.88 8.30 4.57
N ASN A 58 -22.77 8.07 3.85
CA ASN A 58 -22.56 8.60 2.50
C ASN A 58 -23.21 7.71 1.42
N LEU A 59 -23.81 6.57 1.79
CA LEU A 59 -24.50 5.71 0.83
C LEU A 59 -25.69 6.47 0.21
N PRO A 60 -25.76 6.61 -1.11
CA PRO A 60 -26.75 7.46 -1.77
C PRO A 60 -28.09 6.73 -1.99
N VAL A 61 -28.57 6.02 -0.96
CA VAL A 61 -29.78 5.18 -1.04
C VAL A 61 -31.03 6.03 -1.27
N GLU A 62 -31.22 7.06 -0.46
CA GLU A 62 -32.37 7.98 -0.60
C GLU A 62 -32.30 8.78 -1.91
N GLN A 63 -31.10 9.15 -2.35
CA GLN A 63 -30.92 9.80 -3.66
C GLN A 63 -31.35 8.89 -4.81
N LEU A 64 -31.03 7.59 -4.73
CA LEU A 64 -31.49 6.62 -5.73
C LEU A 64 -33.01 6.48 -5.73
N LYS A 65 -33.64 6.40 -4.55
CA LYS A 65 -35.11 6.34 -4.44
C LYS A 65 -35.78 7.53 -5.12
N SER A 66 -35.36 8.75 -4.79
CA SER A 66 -35.92 9.97 -5.39
C SER A 66 -35.70 10.03 -6.91
N LEU A 67 -34.56 9.55 -7.41
CA LEU A 67 -34.30 9.48 -8.85
C LEU A 67 -35.15 8.40 -9.54
N LEU A 68 -35.35 7.25 -8.92
CA LEU A 68 -36.24 6.21 -9.44
C LEU A 68 -37.68 6.70 -9.50
N GLU A 69 -38.16 7.43 -8.48
CA GLU A 69 -39.47 8.09 -8.52
C GLU A 69 -39.57 9.09 -9.67
N TYR A 70 -38.55 9.94 -9.85
CA TYR A 70 -38.48 10.88 -10.96
C TYR A 70 -38.53 10.19 -12.34
N TYR A 71 -37.93 9.00 -12.46
CA TYR A 71 -37.97 8.18 -13.67
C TYR A 71 -39.16 7.23 -13.76
N HIS A 72 -40.13 7.28 -12.83
CA HIS A 72 -41.27 6.36 -12.74
C HIS A 72 -40.87 4.87 -12.64
N LYS A 73 -39.80 4.58 -11.90
CA LYS A 73 -39.22 3.24 -11.69
C LYS A 73 -39.15 2.83 -10.21
N SER A 74 -40.03 3.34 -9.35
CA SER A 74 -39.96 3.12 -7.89
C SER A 74 -39.99 1.64 -7.47
N SER A 75 -40.73 0.78 -8.19
CA SER A 75 -40.82 -0.66 -7.89
C SER A 75 -39.47 -1.39 -7.97
N TYR A 76 -38.57 -0.92 -8.84
CA TYR A 76 -37.23 -1.50 -8.98
C TYR A 76 -36.38 -1.34 -7.72
N PHE A 77 -36.70 -0.42 -6.81
CA PHE A 77 -35.91 -0.28 -5.59
C PHE A 77 -36.02 -1.53 -4.72
N ASP A 78 -37.24 -1.94 -4.34
CA ASP A 78 -37.43 -3.11 -3.49
C ASP A 78 -37.08 -4.42 -4.21
N GLU A 79 -37.31 -4.47 -5.52
CA GLU A 79 -36.99 -5.64 -6.35
C GLU A 79 -35.48 -5.83 -6.53
N ASN A 80 -34.73 -4.76 -6.82
CA ASN A 80 -33.35 -4.85 -7.32
C ASN A 80 -32.26 -4.29 -6.39
N CYS A 81 -32.60 -3.49 -5.38
CA CYS A 81 -31.61 -2.83 -4.53
C CYS A 81 -31.48 -3.52 -3.16
N LEU A 82 -30.28 -3.50 -2.59
CA LEU A 82 -30.01 -3.99 -1.24
C LEU A 82 -28.89 -3.19 -0.57
N VAL A 83 -29.14 -2.78 0.67
CA VAL A 83 -28.10 -2.28 1.57
C VAL A 83 -27.58 -3.46 2.39
N VAL A 84 -26.34 -3.87 2.15
CA VAL A 84 -25.73 -4.99 2.85
C VAL A 84 -25.13 -4.49 4.17
N GLN A 85 -25.94 -4.54 5.23
CA GLN A 85 -25.53 -4.16 6.59
C GLN A 85 -24.52 -5.17 7.18
N SER A 86 -23.80 -4.74 8.24
CA SER A 86 -23.01 -5.67 9.06
C SER A 86 -23.96 -6.55 9.90
N LYS A 87 -23.48 -7.72 10.33
CA LYS A 87 -24.23 -8.58 11.25
C LYS A 87 -24.62 -7.82 12.53
N GLN A 88 -23.72 -6.97 13.04
CA GLN A 88 -23.97 -6.11 14.21
C GLN A 88 -25.13 -5.15 14.01
N ASP A 89 -25.15 -4.40 12.92
CA ASP A 89 -26.22 -3.42 12.70
C ASP A 89 -27.56 -4.12 12.47
N ALA A 90 -27.58 -5.18 11.66
CA ALA A 90 -28.80 -5.93 11.37
C ALA A 90 -29.40 -6.57 12.65
N PHE A 91 -28.57 -7.17 13.51
CA PHE A 91 -29.03 -7.71 14.80
C PHE A 91 -29.46 -6.60 15.75
N PHE A 92 -28.69 -5.52 15.85
CA PHE A 92 -29.03 -4.38 16.70
C PHE A 92 -30.39 -3.78 16.31
N GLU A 93 -30.65 -3.63 15.02
CA GLU A 93 -31.91 -3.09 14.50
C GLU A 93 -33.07 -4.08 14.72
N HIS A 94 -32.94 -5.32 14.25
CA HIS A 94 -34.08 -6.21 14.03
C HIS A 94 -34.25 -7.37 15.03
N PHE A 95 -33.27 -7.69 15.88
CA PHE A 95 -33.33 -8.91 16.71
C PHE A 95 -34.57 -8.96 17.62
N LEU A 96 -34.87 -7.87 18.33
CA LEU A 96 -36.04 -7.79 19.22
C LEU A 96 -37.37 -7.93 18.48
N GLU A 97 -37.44 -7.49 17.22
CA GLU A 97 -38.65 -7.57 16.37
C GLU A 97 -38.98 -9.03 16.00
N TYR A 98 -37.95 -9.88 15.87
CA TYR A 98 -38.09 -11.25 15.38
C TYR A 98 -37.80 -12.34 16.42
N GLU A 99 -37.51 -11.98 17.68
CA GLU A 99 -37.14 -12.94 18.74
C GLU A 99 -38.19 -14.07 18.90
N HIS A 100 -39.48 -13.72 18.86
CA HIS A 100 -40.56 -14.69 18.99
C HIS A 100 -40.58 -15.70 17.84
N GLN A 101 -40.32 -15.25 16.61
CA GLN A 101 -40.24 -16.10 15.42
C GLN A 101 -39.01 -17.01 15.48
N ILE A 102 -37.88 -16.51 15.99
CA ILE A 102 -36.66 -17.30 16.23
C ILE A 102 -36.96 -18.42 17.23
N LYS A 103 -37.51 -18.09 18.41
CA LYS A 103 -37.85 -19.06 19.46
C LYS A 103 -38.87 -20.10 19.01
N ARG A 104 -39.79 -19.73 18.12
CA ARG A 104 -40.73 -20.67 17.50
C ARG A 104 -40.04 -21.69 16.60
N CYS A 105 -38.99 -21.29 15.88
CA CYS A 105 -38.22 -22.19 15.01
C CYS A 105 -37.16 -22.98 15.80
N PHE A 106 -36.55 -22.36 16.81
CA PHE A 106 -35.46 -22.91 17.61
C PHE A 106 -35.75 -22.75 19.12
N PRO A 107 -36.62 -23.60 19.72
CA PRO A 107 -37.02 -23.46 21.12
C PRO A 107 -35.89 -23.59 22.15
N LYS A 108 -34.77 -24.24 21.77
CA LYS A 108 -33.59 -24.44 22.62
C LYS A 108 -32.56 -23.32 22.52
N PHE A 109 -32.75 -22.34 21.65
CA PHE A 109 -31.84 -21.21 21.48
C PHE A 109 -32.03 -20.23 22.64
N ASP A 110 -31.02 -20.09 23.48
CA ASP A 110 -31.03 -19.14 24.61
C ASP A 110 -30.43 -17.80 24.19
N SER A 111 -31.26 -16.77 24.20
CA SER A 111 -30.88 -15.40 23.90
C SER A 111 -31.21 -14.41 25.02
N SER A 112 -31.47 -14.93 26.23
CA SER A 112 -32.03 -14.14 27.34
C SER A 112 -31.09 -13.01 27.77
N SER A 113 -29.82 -13.33 28.00
CA SER A 113 -28.79 -12.36 28.39
C SER A 113 -28.55 -11.31 27.31
N PHE A 114 -28.52 -11.74 26.04
CA PHE A 114 -28.34 -10.85 24.90
C PHE A 114 -29.50 -9.88 24.71
N ARG A 115 -30.74 -10.34 24.92
CA ARG A 115 -31.94 -9.49 24.88
C ARG A 115 -31.85 -8.35 25.90
N ILE A 116 -31.53 -8.66 27.16
CA ILE A 116 -31.42 -7.67 28.24
C ILE A 116 -30.36 -6.61 27.89
N LEU A 117 -29.21 -7.08 27.40
CA LEU A 117 -28.12 -6.20 26.97
C LEU A 117 -28.54 -5.28 25.81
N LEU A 118 -29.25 -5.81 24.82
CA LEU A 118 -29.71 -5.05 23.66
C LEU A 118 -30.77 -4.01 24.04
N GLU A 119 -31.72 -4.36 24.92
CA GLU A 119 -32.70 -3.43 25.49
C GLU A 119 -32.01 -2.30 26.26
N PHE A 120 -30.99 -2.62 27.07
CA PHE A 120 -30.18 -1.64 27.79
C PHE A 120 -29.49 -0.66 26.82
N CYS A 121 -28.85 -1.16 25.77
CA CYS A 121 -28.19 -0.33 24.78
C CYS A 121 -29.18 0.59 24.03
N LYS A 122 -30.34 0.07 23.59
CA LYS A 122 -31.34 0.89 22.91
C LYS A 122 -31.91 1.99 23.82
N THR A 123 -32.17 1.66 25.09
CA THR A 123 -32.70 2.60 26.08
C THR A 123 -31.73 3.73 26.40
N HIS A 124 -30.43 3.43 26.48
CA HIS A 124 -29.38 4.42 26.79
C HIS A 124 -28.73 5.03 25.53
N HIS A 125 -29.31 4.80 24.35
CA HIS A 125 -28.77 5.27 23.06
C HIS A 125 -27.29 4.89 22.84
N LEU A 126 -26.88 3.72 23.34
CA LEU A 126 -25.52 3.23 23.16
C LEU A 126 -25.33 2.62 21.75
N PRO A 127 -24.19 2.86 21.10
CA PRO A 127 -23.91 2.36 19.76
C PRO A 127 -23.75 0.83 19.71
N SER A 128 -24.03 0.23 18.54
CA SER A 128 -24.00 -1.22 18.30
C SER A 128 -22.62 -1.87 18.52
N ASN A 129 -21.54 -1.09 18.43
CA ASN A 129 -20.18 -1.55 18.67
C ASN A 129 -19.91 -1.97 20.14
N LYS A 130 -20.74 -1.53 21.11
CA LYS A 130 -20.58 -1.90 22.52
C LYS A 130 -20.91 -3.36 22.81
N ILE A 131 -21.68 -4.00 21.95
CA ILE A 131 -22.15 -5.39 22.09
C ILE A 131 -21.61 -6.29 21.00
N GLU A 132 -20.53 -5.87 20.32
CA GLU A 132 -20.00 -6.53 19.14
C GLU A 132 -19.63 -7.99 19.39
N ARG A 133 -19.02 -8.31 20.53
CA ARG A 133 -18.67 -9.69 20.90
C ARG A 133 -19.90 -10.55 21.15
N ASP A 134 -20.85 -10.05 21.93
CA ASP A 134 -22.09 -10.77 22.23
C ASP A 134 -22.91 -11.04 20.96
N VAL A 135 -22.98 -10.06 20.05
CA VAL A 135 -23.58 -10.25 18.72
C VAL A 135 -22.85 -11.35 17.96
N GLN A 136 -21.51 -11.34 17.92
CA GLN A 136 -20.75 -12.33 17.16
C GLN A 136 -21.01 -13.75 17.65
N GLU A 137 -21.09 -13.96 18.96
CA GLU A 137 -21.40 -15.26 19.56
C GLU A 137 -22.82 -15.71 19.22
N ILE A 138 -23.83 -14.88 19.56
CA ILE A 138 -25.25 -15.19 19.35
C ILE A 138 -25.59 -15.36 17.87
N ALA A 139 -25.05 -14.49 17.00
CA ALA A 139 -25.26 -14.60 15.55
C ALA A 139 -24.59 -15.85 14.97
N SER A 140 -23.43 -16.27 15.50
CA SER A 140 -22.75 -17.49 15.03
C SER A 140 -23.51 -18.75 15.44
N GLU A 141 -24.01 -18.80 16.68
CA GLU A 141 -24.86 -19.90 17.15
C GLU A 141 -26.13 -20.01 16.31
N LEU A 142 -26.87 -18.90 16.17
CA LEU A 142 -28.10 -18.86 15.38
C LEU A 142 -27.86 -19.20 13.92
N ARG A 143 -26.76 -18.70 13.33
CA ARG A 143 -26.36 -19.02 11.96
C ARG A 143 -26.15 -20.53 11.76
N ASN A 144 -25.47 -21.20 12.68
CA ASN A 144 -25.26 -22.65 12.58
C ASN A 144 -26.58 -23.42 12.66
N LEU A 145 -27.47 -23.05 13.61
CA LEU A 145 -28.80 -23.65 13.73
C LEU A 145 -29.63 -23.48 12.44
N ILE A 146 -29.61 -22.28 11.84
CA ILE A 146 -30.30 -22.00 10.58
C ILE A 146 -29.71 -22.85 9.46
N CYS A 147 -28.38 -22.85 9.28
CA CYS A 147 -27.71 -23.60 8.22
C CYS A 147 -28.01 -25.10 8.31
N ASP A 148 -27.91 -25.68 9.50
CA ASP A 148 -28.15 -27.11 9.72
C ASP A 148 -29.61 -27.45 9.42
N HIS A 149 -30.56 -26.64 9.91
CA HIS A 149 -31.97 -26.88 9.68
C HIS A 149 -32.35 -26.73 8.20
N LEU A 150 -31.89 -25.68 7.52
CA LEU A 150 -32.14 -25.49 6.09
C LEU A 150 -31.59 -26.65 5.24
N LYS A 151 -30.41 -27.20 5.61
CA LYS A 151 -29.84 -28.39 4.96
C LYS A 151 -30.71 -29.65 5.16
N THR A 152 -31.43 -29.77 6.28
CA THR A 152 -32.38 -30.87 6.48
C THR A 152 -33.67 -30.72 5.66
N ILE A 153 -34.08 -29.49 5.35
CA ILE A 153 -35.30 -29.22 4.57
C ILE A 153 -35.05 -29.49 3.07
N SER A 154 -33.99 -28.93 2.50
CA SER A 154 -33.63 -29.19 1.10
C SER A 154 -32.11 -29.17 0.89
N PRO A 155 -31.56 -30.16 0.16
CA PRO A 155 -30.17 -30.12 -0.29
C PRO A 155 -29.96 -29.06 -1.40
N ASN A 156 -31.02 -28.66 -2.12
CA ASN A 156 -30.95 -27.69 -3.21
C ASN A 156 -30.86 -26.24 -2.68
N ARG A 157 -29.90 -25.50 -3.23
CA ARG A 157 -29.64 -24.08 -2.95
C ARG A 157 -30.86 -23.18 -3.22
N ASP A 158 -31.49 -23.33 -4.38
CA ASP A 158 -32.55 -22.42 -4.83
C ASP A 158 -33.82 -22.60 -4.01
N ASP A 159 -34.12 -23.84 -3.57
CA ASP A 159 -35.24 -24.12 -2.66
C ASP A 159 -35.03 -23.45 -1.30
N ARG A 160 -33.81 -23.54 -0.74
CA ARG A 160 -33.47 -22.88 0.53
C ARG A 160 -33.64 -21.36 0.43
N LEU A 161 -33.22 -20.77 -0.68
CA LEU A 161 -33.37 -19.34 -0.92
C LEU A 161 -34.84 -18.94 -1.07
N LEU A 162 -35.62 -19.71 -1.84
CA LEU A 162 -37.06 -19.48 -2.02
C LEU A 162 -37.82 -19.54 -0.70
N LEU A 163 -37.45 -20.47 0.20
CA LEU A 163 -38.01 -20.55 1.56
C LEU A 163 -37.76 -19.25 2.33
N ILE A 164 -36.51 -18.78 2.37
CA ILE A 164 -36.16 -17.52 3.07
C ILE A 164 -36.88 -16.31 2.47
N MET A 165 -37.11 -16.29 1.16
CA MET A 165 -37.72 -15.15 0.48
C MET A 165 -39.26 -15.13 0.57
N LYS A 166 -39.92 -16.28 0.56
CA LYS A 166 -41.38 -16.36 0.37
C LYS A 166 -42.15 -16.93 1.56
N ASP A 167 -41.54 -17.78 2.39
CA ASP A 167 -42.24 -18.41 3.51
C ASP A 167 -42.28 -17.46 4.72
N PRO A 168 -43.46 -17.03 5.20
CA PRO A 168 -43.60 -16.18 6.38
C PRO A 168 -42.89 -16.70 7.64
N LYS A 169 -42.65 -18.02 7.75
CA LYS A 169 -41.85 -18.61 8.83
C LYS A 169 -40.37 -18.21 8.79
N TRP A 170 -39.84 -17.87 7.61
CA TRP A 170 -38.41 -17.69 7.36
C TRP A 170 -38.01 -16.28 6.91
N VAL A 171 -38.96 -15.41 6.54
CA VAL A 171 -38.68 -14.03 6.06
C VAL A 171 -37.76 -13.25 7.01
N TRP A 172 -37.87 -13.47 8.33
CA TRP A 172 -37.04 -12.83 9.35
C TRP A 172 -35.53 -13.10 9.17
N VAL A 173 -35.15 -14.24 8.57
CA VAL A 173 -33.75 -14.58 8.30
C VAL A 173 -33.11 -13.53 7.38
N SER A 174 -33.83 -13.07 6.36
CA SER A 174 -33.33 -12.03 5.45
C SER A 174 -33.18 -10.65 6.10
N LYS A 175 -33.81 -10.41 7.26
CA LYS A 175 -33.68 -9.18 8.05
C LYS A 175 -32.46 -9.22 8.96
N LEU A 176 -32.19 -10.36 9.61
CA LEU A 176 -31.01 -10.54 10.47
C LEU A 176 -29.73 -10.88 9.70
N PHE A 177 -29.86 -11.52 8.54
CA PHE A 177 -28.77 -11.92 7.65
C PHE A 177 -29.00 -11.42 6.23
N PRO A 178 -29.00 -10.08 5.99
CA PRO A 178 -29.33 -9.50 4.69
C PRO A 178 -28.41 -9.95 3.54
N SER A 179 -27.20 -10.44 3.86
CA SER A 179 -26.28 -11.01 2.89
C SER A 179 -26.84 -12.22 2.12
N VAL A 180 -27.87 -12.91 2.62
CA VAL A 180 -28.54 -14.00 1.89
C VAL A 180 -29.11 -13.55 0.54
N LEU A 181 -29.51 -12.28 0.42
CA LEU A 181 -30.12 -11.72 -0.80
C LEU A 181 -29.10 -11.13 -1.78
N THR A 182 -27.79 -11.22 -1.50
CA THR A 182 -26.73 -10.60 -2.31
C THR A 182 -26.77 -11.01 -3.79
N LEU A 183 -27.07 -12.28 -4.06
CA LEU A 183 -27.09 -12.84 -5.41
C LEU A 183 -28.37 -12.48 -6.18
N GLU A 184 -29.48 -12.23 -5.48
CA GLU A 184 -30.77 -11.88 -6.09
C GLU A 184 -30.86 -10.41 -6.50
N LYS A 185 -30.06 -9.55 -5.87
CA LYS A 185 -30.17 -8.09 -6.03
C LYS A 185 -29.20 -7.57 -7.09
N THR A 186 -29.66 -6.62 -7.90
CA THR A 186 -28.88 -6.03 -8.99
C THR A 186 -27.93 -4.94 -8.49
N VAL A 187 -28.39 -4.10 -7.54
CA VAL A 187 -27.62 -2.97 -6.99
C VAL A 187 -27.36 -3.20 -5.50
N LEU A 188 -26.09 -3.24 -5.12
CA LEU A 188 -25.64 -3.50 -3.75
C LEU A 188 -24.94 -2.26 -3.20
N PHE A 189 -25.38 -1.81 -2.03
CA PHE A 189 -24.81 -0.69 -1.28
C PHE A 189 -24.14 -1.20 0.00
N MET A 190 -22.88 -0.83 0.25
CA MET A 190 -22.17 -1.27 1.46
C MET A 190 -20.98 -0.37 1.81
N SER A 191 -20.41 -0.54 3.00
CA SER A 191 -19.12 0.08 3.32
C SER A 191 -17.95 -0.65 2.67
N VAL A 192 -16.81 0.04 2.52
CA VAL A 192 -15.56 -0.56 2.05
C VAL A 192 -15.14 -1.74 2.93
N LYS A 193 -15.18 -1.59 4.26
CA LYS A 193 -14.87 -2.69 5.19
C LYS A 193 -15.72 -3.93 4.90
N LYS A 194 -17.04 -3.77 4.73
CA LYS A 194 -17.95 -4.89 4.44
C LYS A 194 -17.64 -5.59 3.12
N ALA A 195 -17.10 -4.90 2.12
CA ALA A 195 -16.69 -5.49 0.84
C ALA A 195 -15.40 -6.32 0.93
N VAL A 196 -14.53 -6.01 1.91
CA VAL A 196 -13.25 -6.73 2.13
C VAL A 196 -13.47 -8.03 2.90
N TYR A 197 -14.34 -8.02 3.91
CA TYR A 197 -14.61 -9.23 4.71
C TYR A 197 -15.28 -10.34 3.88
N PRO A 198 -14.98 -11.62 4.15
CA PRO A 198 -15.65 -12.75 3.52
C PRO A 198 -17.18 -12.70 3.71
N TYR A 199 -17.91 -13.11 2.67
CA TYR A 199 -19.37 -13.11 2.63
C TYR A 199 -19.95 -14.43 3.09
N ASP A 200 -20.80 -14.35 4.11
CA ASP A 200 -21.61 -15.45 4.61
C ASP A 200 -23.06 -15.21 4.19
N THR A 201 -23.54 -15.96 3.19
CA THR A 201 -24.91 -15.85 2.67
C THR A 201 -25.86 -16.86 3.32
N LEU A 202 -25.41 -17.64 4.32
CA LEU A 202 -26.08 -18.82 4.90
C LEU A 202 -26.28 -20.01 3.93
N ILE A 203 -26.39 -19.74 2.63
CA ILE A 203 -26.71 -20.74 1.60
C ILE A 203 -25.44 -21.17 0.86
N GLU A 204 -24.56 -20.23 0.55
CA GLU A 204 -23.27 -20.46 -0.11
C GLU A 204 -22.15 -20.65 0.92
N PRO A 205 -21.06 -21.34 0.56
CA PRO A 205 -19.82 -21.32 1.32
C PRO A 205 -19.31 -19.89 1.55
N ILE A 206 -18.66 -19.68 2.68
CA ILE A 206 -18.08 -18.38 3.01
C ILE A 206 -16.94 -18.11 2.04
N GLN A 207 -17.04 -17.01 1.29
CA GLN A 207 -16.07 -16.70 0.25
C GLN A 207 -15.91 -15.18 0.05
N PRO A 208 -14.79 -14.72 -0.51
CA PRO A 208 -14.62 -13.32 -0.88
C PRO A 208 -15.68 -12.83 -1.88
N LEU A 209 -16.01 -11.53 -1.82
CA LEU A 209 -17.07 -10.94 -2.65
C LEU A 209 -16.84 -11.10 -4.15
N HIS A 210 -15.58 -10.98 -4.61
CA HIS A 210 -15.25 -11.10 -6.02
C HIS A 210 -15.60 -12.47 -6.58
N GLN A 211 -15.42 -13.50 -5.77
CA GLN A 211 -15.73 -14.86 -6.14
C GLN A 211 -17.21 -15.17 -6.02
N LEU A 212 -17.88 -14.70 -4.96
CA LEU A 212 -19.34 -14.82 -4.84
C LEU A 212 -20.05 -14.29 -6.10
N LEU A 213 -19.47 -13.27 -6.74
CA LEU A 213 -20.01 -12.62 -7.93
C LEU A 213 -19.34 -13.06 -9.24
N SER A 214 -18.56 -14.15 -9.27
CA SER A 214 -17.77 -14.56 -10.45
C SER A 214 -18.59 -14.84 -11.70
N ASP A 215 -19.85 -15.25 -11.51
CA ASP A 215 -20.78 -15.58 -12.61
C ASP A 215 -21.50 -14.35 -13.18
N TYR A 216 -21.21 -13.16 -12.65
CA TYR A 216 -21.86 -11.90 -13.02
C TYR A 216 -20.87 -10.92 -13.62
N GLN A 217 -21.35 -10.10 -14.55
CA GLN A 217 -20.64 -8.87 -14.89
C GLN A 217 -20.89 -7.84 -13.78
N VAL A 218 -19.83 -7.35 -13.16
CA VAL A 218 -19.93 -6.42 -12.03
C VAL A 218 -19.27 -5.09 -12.39
N VAL A 219 -19.96 -4.00 -12.03
CA VAL A 219 -19.36 -2.67 -11.96
C VAL A 219 -19.23 -2.30 -10.49
N LEU A 220 -18.02 -2.03 -10.04
CA LEU A 220 -17.72 -1.58 -8.69
C LEU A 220 -17.44 -0.07 -8.70
N PHE A 221 -18.31 0.71 -8.06
CA PHE A 221 -18.06 2.12 -7.77
C PHE A 221 -17.47 2.24 -6.36
N ILE A 222 -16.33 2.93 -6.27
CA ILE A 222 -15.69 3.28 -5.01
C ILE A 222 -15.76 4.80 -4.86
N ASP A 223 -16.69 5.27 -4.04
CA ASP A 223 -16.80 6.69 -3.69
C ASP A 223 -15.80 7.04 -2.57
N GLU A 224 -15.23 8.24 -2.66
CA GLU A 224 -14.04 8.63 -1.88
C GLU A 224 -12.92 7.57 -2.03
N PHE A 225 -12.59 7.22 -3.29
CA PHE A 225 -11.63 6.16 -3.66
C PHE A 225 -10.33 6.17 -2.86
N ASP A 226 -9.78 7.35 -2.63
CA ASP A 226 -8.53 7.54 -1.92
C ASP A 226 -8.67 7.23 -0.42
N ALA A 227 -9.80 7.58 0.21
CA ALA A 227 -10.09 7.19 1.60
C ALA A 227 -10.36 5.67 1.73
N ALA A 228 -10.84 5.01 0.67
CA ALA A 228 -11.12 3.58 0.70
C ALA A 228 -9.88 2.72 1.02
N LYS A 229 -8.67 3.16 0.62
CA LYS A 229 -7.43 2.46 0.98
C LYS A 229 -7.30 2.25 2.48
N ARG A 230 -7.57 3.31 3.28
CA ARG A 230 -7.44 3.24 4.73
C ARG A 230 -8.39 2.21 5.32
N ASP A 231 -9.65 2.21 4.90
CA ASP A 231 -10.63 1.23 5.38
C ASP A 231 -10.27 -0.19 4.99
N MET A 232 -9.74 -0.39 3.77
CA MET A 232 -9.25 -1.69 3.34
C MET A 232 -8.09 -2.16 4.20
N LEU A 233 -7.12 -1.27 4.47
CA LEU A 233 -5.97 -1.58 5.32
C LEU A 233 -6.40 -1.94 6.75
N GLU A 234 -7.28 -1.13 7.36
CA GLU A 234 -7.81 -1.40 8.69
C GLU A 234 -8.53 -2.77 8.72
N ALA A 235 -9.38 -3.06 7.73
CA ALA A 235 -10.06 -4.35 7.64
C ALA A 235 -9.10 -5.54 7.41
N ILE A 236 -8.01 -5.36 6.67
CA ILE A 236 -6.96 -6.39 6.51
C ILE A 236 -6.26 -6.62 7.84
N ILE A 237 -5.91 -5.57 8.59
CA ILE A 237 -5.23 -5.69 9.88
C ILE A 237 -6.14 -6.33 10.92
N ASP A 238 -7.40 -5.89 11.03
CA ASP A 238 -8.40 -6.45 11.96
C ASP A 238 -8.55 -7.97 11.77
N GLN A 239 -8.53 -8.45 10.53
CA GLN A 239 -8.63 -9.88 10.21
C GLN A 239 -7.41 -10.70 10.63
N ASN A 240 -6.25 -10.08 10.85
CA ASN A 240 -4.98 -10.79 11.04
C ASN A 240 -4.36 -10.57 12.43
N VAL A 241 -4.67 -9.45 13.09
CA VAL A 241 -4.02 -9.04 14.35
C VAL A 241 -4.29 -10.01 15.50
N ASP A 242 -5.51 -10.56 15.59
CA ASP A 242 -5.90 -11.54 16.62
C ASP A 242 -5.65 -12.99 16.20
N ASN A 243 -5.34 -13.21 14.91
CA ASN A 243 -5.14 -14.53 14.31
C ASN A 243 -3.65 -14.91 14.32
N VAL A 244 -3.06 -14.99 15.51
CA VAL A 244 -1.66 -15.37 15.72
C VAL A 244 -1.43 -16.87 15.40
N THR A 245 -0.26 -17.24 14.86
CA THR A 245 0.11 -18.66 14.57
C THR A 245 1.35 -19.09 15.33
N GLU A 246 1.33 -20.29 15.93
CA GLU A 246 2.55 -21.03 16.30
C GLU A 246 2.86 -22.05 15.19
N TYR A 247 3.83 -21.77 14.32
CA TYR A 247 4.13 -22.67 13.19
C TYR A 247 4.67 -24.02 13.63
N ILE A 248 5.57 -24.02 14.61
CA ILE A 248 6.34 -25.21 15.00
C ILE A 248 5.41 -26.33 15.50
N PRO A 249 4.44 -26.08 16.41
CA PRO A 249 3.47 -27.10 16.82
C PRO A 249 2.63 -27.67 15.67
N ILE A 250 2.23 -26.84 14.69
CA ILE A 250 1.45 -27.30 13.53
C ILE A 250 2.30 -28.24 12.68
N VAL A 251 3.55 -27.87 12.38
CA VAL A 251 4.48 -28.72 11.62
C VAL A 251 4.78 -30.03 12.36
N GLN A 252 5.01 -29.98 13.67
CA GLN A 252 5.21 -31.19 14.50
C GLN A 252 4.01 -32.13 14.43
N ARG A 253 2.79 -31.59 14.52
CA ARG A 253 1.55 -32.38 14.45
C ARG A 253 1.35 -33.01 13.07
N ILE A 254 1.59 -32.25 11.99
CA ILE A 254 1.52 -32.77 10.62
C ILE A 254 2.55 -33.89 10.41
N ALA A 255 3.81 -33.65 10.83
CA ALA A 255 4.88 -34.62 10.69
C ALA A 255 4.61 -35.92 11.46
N SER A 256 4.13 -35.83 12.71
CA SER A 256 3.76 -37.01 13.52
C SER A 256 2.64 -37.81 12.85
N ARG A 257 1.55 -37.16 12.43
CA ARG A 257 0.40 -37.85 11.83
C ARG A 257 0.74 -38.51 10.48
N LEU A 258 1.48 -37.84 9.61
CA LEU A 258 1.90 -38.41 8.31
C LEU A 258 2.96 -39.50 8.45
N ASN A 259 3.73 -39.51 9.53
CA ASN A 259 4.68 -40.58 9.81
C ASN A 259 3.98 -41.83 10.38
N GLU A 260 2.89 -41.67 11.13
CA GLU A 260 2.12 -42.75 11.74
C GLU A 260 1.07 -43.34 10.79
N SER A 261 0.54 -42.56 9.85
CA SER A 261 -0.60 -42.94 9.02
C SER A 261 -0.61 -42.23 7.67
N LYS A 262 -1.38 -42.78 6.72
CA LYS A 262 -1.63 -42.19 5.41
C LYS A 262 -3.07 -41.70 5.32
N PHE A 263 -3.34 -40.81 4.37
CA PHE A 263 -4.72 -40.40 4.09
C PHE A 263 -5.57 -41.62 3.69
N PRO A 264 -6.83 -41.69 4.14
CA PRO A 264 -7.75 -42.74 3.70
C PRO A 264 -7.87 -42.78 2.18
N SER A 265 -7.85 -44.00 1.61
CA SER A 265 -8.02 -44.20 0.16
C SER A 265 -9.37 -43.67 -0.37
N THR A 266 -10.36 -43.48 0.51
CA THR A 266 -11.65 -42.85 0.20
C THR A 266 -11.56 -41.35 -0.07
N LEU A 267 -10.46 -40.70 0.31
CA LEU A 267 -10.23 -39.27 0.08
C LEU A 267 -9.25 -39.00 -1.08
N ILE A 268 -8.38 -39.97 -1.40
CA ILE A 268 -7.32 -39.86 -2.41
C ILE A 268 -7.76 -40.47 -3.74
N PHE A 269 -7.77 -39.67 -4.82
CA PHE A 269 -8.18 -40.13 -6.15
C PHE A 269 -7.09 -39.87 -7.20
N ASN A 270 -6.84 -40.85 -8.09
CA ASN A 270 -5.85 -40.74 -9.16
C ASN A 270 -6.43 -40.07 -10.41
N ARG A 271 -6.92 -38.83 -10.28
CA ARG A 271 -7.45 -38.06 -11.41
C ARG A 271 -6.80 -36.69 -11.43
N GLN A 272 -5.75 -36.53 -12.23
CA GLN A 272 -5.19 -35.21 -12.54
C GLN A 272 -6.27 -34.38 -13.24
N LEU A 273 -6.84 -33.40 -12.53
CA LEU A 273 -7.83 -32.49 -13.12
C LEU A 273 -7.20 -31.55 -14.16
N LEU A 274 -5.87 -31.39 -14.15
CA LEU A 274 -5.10 -30.48 -15.02
C LEU A 274 -3.73 -31.10 -15.40
N VAL A 275 -3.32 -30.93 -16.66
CA VAL A 275 -2.14 -31.56 -17.31
C VAL A 275 -0.77 -31.25 -16.66
N LYS A 276 -0.70 -30.27 -15.74
CA LYS A 276 0.54 -29.83 -15.07
C LYS A 276 0.47 -29.85 -13.53
N GLN A 277 -0.47 -30.57 -12.93
CA GLN A 277 -0.55 -30.66 -11.46
C GLN A 277 0.03 -31.97 -10.92
N PRO A 278 0.70 -31.94 -9.74
CA PRO A 278 1.15 -33.15 -9.09
C PRO A 278 -0.07 -34.03 -8.75
N SER A 279 0.09 -35.34 -8.85
CA SER A 279 -0.95 -36.29 -8.44
C SER A 279 -1.22 -36.21 -6.93
N SER A 280 -2.42 -36.62 -6.50
CA SER A 280 -2.76 -36.72 -5.08
C SER A 280 -1.70 -37.49 -4.25
N GLN A 281 -1.14 -38.56 -4.82
CA GLN A 281 -0.09 -39.38 -4.19
C GLN A 281 1.26 -38.64 -4.07
N GLU A 282 1.62 -37.85 -5.09
CA GLU A 282 2.82 -37.00 -5.03
C GLU A 282 2.66 -35.88 -4.00
N ILE A 283 1.47 -35.30 -3.87
CA ILE A 283 1.19 -34.29 -2.83
C ILE A 283 1.40 -34.91 -1.45
N GLU A 284 0.77 -36.04 -1.15
CA GLU A 284 0.92 -36.74 0.14
C GLU A 284 2.40 -37.11 0.43
N LYS A 285 3.11 -37.65 -0.57
CA LYS A 285 4.53 -38.00 -0.46
C LYS A 285 5.38 -36.77 -0.13
N ASN A 286 5.22 -35.68 -0.88
CA ASN A 286 5.97 -34.44 -0.67
C ASN A 286 5.67 -33.80 0.69
N LEU A 287 4.41 -33.84 1.16
CA LEU A 287 4.05 -33.37 2.49
C LEU A 287 4.78 -34.17 3.58
N THR A 288 4.85 -35.49 3.40
CA THR A 288 5.54 -36.39 4.33
C THR A 288 7.04 -36.11 4.34
N GLU A 289 7.69 -36.07 3.17
CA GLU A 289 9.13 -35.85 3.04
C GLU A 289 9.56 -34.49 3.60
N GLN A 290 8.89 -33.39 3.20
CA GLN A 290 9.27 -32.04 3.64
C GLN A 290 9.05 -31.83 5.15
N SER A 291 7.94 -32.31 5.71
CA SER A 291 7.67 -32.19 7.15
C SER A 291 8.69 -32.97 7.99
N PHE A 292 9.08 -34.16 7.51
CA PHE A 292 10.08 -34.99 8.17
C PHE A 292 11.50 -34.39 8.05
N GLU A 293 11.87 -33.85 6.88
CA GLU A 293 13.15 -33.16 6.70
C GLU A 293 13.32 -31.98 7.67
N ILE A 294 12.29 -31.14 7.80
CA ILE A 294 12.30 -30.01 8.75
C ILE A 294 12.43 -30.54 10.19
N SER A 295 11.62 -31.52 10.55
CA SER A 295 11.62 -32.11 11.90
C SER A 295 12.96 -32.72 12.28
N LYS A 296 13.59 -33.46 11.36
CA LYS A 296 14.90 -34.09 11.56
C LYS A 296 16.03 -33.06 11.61
N LYS A 297 16.06 -32.10 10.69
CA LYS A 297 17.12 -31.08 10.61
C LYS A 297 17.22 -30.27 11.90
N PHE A 298 16.08 -29.80 12.41
CA PHE A 298 16.02 -28.94 13.59
C PHE A 298 15.80 -29.71 14.90
N SER A 299 15.64 -31.04 14.86
CA SER A 299 15.34 -31.88 16.03
C SER A 299 14.06 -31.42 16.76
N LEU A 300 12.98 -31.25 16.01
CA LEU A 300 11.67 -30.81 16.53
C LEU A 300 10.98 -31.82 17.44
N THR A 301 11.59 -32.97 17.73
CA THR A 301 11.13 -33.87 18.80
C THR A 301 11.46 -33.34 20.20
N LEU A 302 12.42 -32.43 20.31
CA LEU A 302 12.82 -31.77 21.56
C LEU A 302 11.86 -30.61 21.87
N SER A 303 11.67 -30.31 23.17
CA SER A 303 10.87 -29.15 23.59
C SER A 303 11.61 -27.85 23.32
N LEU A 304 11.02 -26.96 22.52
CA LEU A 304 11.61 -25.64 22.24
C LEU A 304 11.53 -24.75 23.49
N LYS A 305 12.67 -24.27 23.99
CA LYS A 305 12.72 -23.39 25.17
C LYS A 305 13.73 -22.27 24.99
N SER A 306 13.38 -21.06 25.37
CA SER A 306 14.33 -19.94 25.44
C SER A 306 15.16 -20.03 26.72
N LYS A 307 16.49 -19.89 26.62
CA LYS A 307 17.31 -19.73 27.82
C LYS A 307 16.94 -18.40 28.46
N ALA A 308 16.55 -18.44 29.75
CA ALA A 308 16.08 -17.29 30.51
C ALA A 308 17.02 -16.10 30.29
N GLN A 309 16.51 -15.06 29.65
CA GLN A 309 17.27 -13.85 29.43
C GLN A 309 17.36 -13.11 30.77
N LYS A 310 18.58 -12.75 31.20
CA LYS A 310 18.77 -11.80 32.30
C LYS A 310 18.22 -10.40 31.97
N SER A 311 17.79 -10.17 30.73
CA SER A 311 17.16 -8.94 30.26
C SER A 311 15.64 -9.09 30.22
N SER A 312 14.93 -8.01 30.54
CA SER A 312 13.48 -7.85 30.37
C SER A 312 13.01 -7.86 28.90
N PHE A 313 13.84 -8.34 27.95
CA PHE A 313 13.74 -8.05 26.51
C PHE A 313 13.01 -9.16 25.77
N LYS A 314 11.92 -8.80 25.08
CA LYS A 314 11.21 -9.70 24.16
C LYS A 314 11.84 -9.59 22.78
N PRO A 315 12.44 -10.66 22.24
CA PRO A 315 13.00 -10.61 20.90
C PRO A 315 11.93 -10.63 19.82
N PHE A 316 12.20 -9.88 18.75
CA PHE A 316 11.39 -9.87 17.54
C PHE A 316 12.23 -10.24 16.32
N ILE A 317 11.61 -10.94 15.38
CA ILE A 317 12.15 -11.14 14.05
C ILE A 317 11.12 -10.64 13.05
N PHE A 318 11.44 -9.57 12.33
CA PHE A 318 10.58 -9.03 11.27
C PHE A 318 11.05 -9.54 9.90
N TYR A 319 10.12 -9.81 9.00
CA TYR A 319 10.37 -10.37 7.68
C TYR A 319 9.47 -9.75 6.62
N ASP A 320 10.12 -9.24 5.58
CA ASP A 320 9.51 -8.66 4.37
C ASP A 320 10.19 -9.14 3.07
N LYS A 321 11.12 -10.11 3.20
CA LYS A 321 11.98 -10.80 2.22
C LYS A 321 13.19 -11.36 2.98
N THR A 322 13.82 -10.50 3.80
CA THR A 322 14.99 -10.81 4.62
C THR A 322 14.68 -10.69 6.12
N PRO A 323 15.25 -11.55 6.98
CA PRO A 323 15.09 -11.42 8.42
C PRO A 323 15.77 -10.16 8.97
N TYR A 324 15.02 -9.39 9.73
CA TYR A 324 15.50 -8.32 10.59
C TYR A 324 15.40 -8.78 12.05
N TYR A 325 16.55 -8.94 12.71
CA TYR A 325 16.62 -9.37 14.10
C TYR A 325 16.62 -8.14 15.01
N LEU A 326 15.51 -7.95 15.71
CA LEU A 326 15.33 -6.83 16.62
C LEU A 326 15.51 -7.40 18.01
N ILE A 327 16.79 -7.44 18.44
CA ILE A 327 17.20 -8.15 19.67
C ILE A 327 17.99 -7.25 20.61
N ASP A 328 19.18 -6.82 20.20
CA ASP A 328 20.05 -5.98 21.02
C ASP A 328 20.90 -5.04 20.16
N ALA A 329 21.68 -4.16 20.79
CA ALA A 329 22.50 -3.16 20.09
C ALA A 329 23.74 -3.77 19.41
N LYS A 330 23.92 -5.10 19.51
CA LYS A 330 25.11 -5.82 19.06
C LYS A 330 24.84 -6.71 17.84
N TRP A 331 23.68 -6.53 17.18
CA TRP A 331 23.30 -7.28 15.98
C TRP A 331 23.33 -8.80 16.18
N ASN A 332 22.98 -9.26 17.38
CA ASN A 332 22.88 -10.68 17.65
C ASN A 332 21.70 -11.31 16.90
N ILE A 333 21.82 -12.61 16.61
CA ILE A 333 20.77 -13.45 16.00
C ILE A 333 20.28 -14.49 17.02
N LEU A 334 19.11 -15.09 16.75
CA LEU A 334 18.60 -16.21 17.55
C LEU A 334 19.02 -17.56 16.95
N THR A 335 19.89 -18.28 17.64
CA THR A 335 20.36 -19.62 17.27
C THR A 335 19.71 -20.72 18.10
N LEU A 336 19.83 -21.95 17.62
CA LEU A 336 19.26 -23.15 18.24
C LEU A 336 20.38 -24.08 18.70
N SER A 337 20.37 -24.48 19.97
CA SER A 337 21.29 -25.48 20.51
C SER A 337 20.53 -26.69 21.06
N LYS A 338 21.04 -27.90 20.80
CA LYS A 338 20.37 -29.15 21.14
C LYS A 338 20.87 -29.64 22.51
N ASP A 339 19.95 -29.94 23.40
CA ASP A 339 20.21 -30.55 24.71
C ASP A 339 19.38 -31.82 24.85
N ILE A 340 19.99 -32.94 24.45
CA ILE A 340 19.33 -34.24 24.43
C ILE A 340 19.06 -34.73 25.86
N GLN A 341 19.89 -34.36 26.84
CA GLN A 341 19.74 -34.80 28.23
C GLN A 341 18.48 -34.21 28.87
N ASN A 342 18.24 -32.92 28.64
CA ASN A 342 17.06 -32.22 29.17
C ASN A 342 15.88 -32.20 28.19
N ASN A 343 15.94 -33.00 27.12
CA ASN A 343 14.93 -33.06 26.06
C ASN A 343 14.54 -31.66 25.52
N SER A 344 15.52 -30.77 25.37
CA SER A 344 15.32 -29.35 25.12
C SER A 344 16.06 -28.87 23.87
N LEU A 345 15.39 -28.04 23.08
CA LEU A 345 15.97 -27.27 21.99
C LEU A 345 16.03 -25.81 22.44
N TRP A 346 17.22 -25.35 22.81
CA TRP A 346 17.41 -24.04 23.40
C TRP A 346 17.49 -22.94 22.35
N ILE A 347 16.75 -21.85 22.56
CA ILE A 347 16.89 -20.59 21.81
C ILE A 347 17.90 -19.70 22.53
N GLU A 348 18.97 -19.33 21.83
CA GLU A 348 20.10 -18.57 22.36
C GLU A 348 20.43 -17.35 21.48
N MET A 349 21.11 -16.36 22.06
CA MET A 349 21.64 -15.22 21.31
C MET A 349 23.12 -15.46 20.97
N SER A 350 23.47 -15.26 19.70
CA SER A 350 24.86 -15.35 19.24
C SER A 350 25.20 -14.31 18.19
N LYS A 351 26.50 -14.02 18.00
CA LYS A 351 26.99 -13.21 16.87
C LYS A 351 26.95 -14.01 15.57
N LEU A 352 26.87 -13.29 14.46
CA LEU A 352 26.81 -13.85 13.11
C LEU A 352 28.19 -14.42 12.72
N ASN A 353 28.34 -15.75 12.71
CA ASN A 353 29.52 -16.43 12.17
C ASN A 353 29.15 -17.02 10.80
N LYS A 354 29.94 -16.72 9.76
CA LYS A 354 29.67 -17.12 8.36
C LYS A 354 29.72 -18.64 8.09
N GLU A 355 30.08 -19.47 9.07
CA GLU A 355 30.33 -20.91 8.90
C GLU A 355 29.22 -21.84 9.47
N GLY A 356 28.02 -21.34 9.78
CA GLY A 356 27.04 -22.13 10.57
C GLY A 356 25.53 -21.94 10.29
N ASP A 357 25.11 -21.53 9.09
CA ASP A 357 23.72 -21.12 8.74
C ASP A 357 22.58 -22.16 8.97
N SER A 358 22.88 -23.38 9.43
CA SER A 358 21.91 -24.48 9.47
C SER A 358 20.98 -24.49 10.70
N LEU A 359 21.34 -23.86 11.83
CA LEU A 359 20.61 -23.92 13.11
C LEU A 359 20.23 -22.54 13.66
N VAL A 360 19.67 -21.69 12.81
CA VAL A 360 19.13 -20.38 13.20
C VAL A 360 17.61 -20.47 13.33
N LEU A 361 17.00 -19.87 14.37
CA LEU A 361 15.54 -19.89 14.59
C LEU A 361 14.78 -19.32 13.40
N SER A 362 15.34 -18.28 12.79
CA SER A 362 14.82 -17.62 11.60
C SER A 362 14.69 -18.59 10.40
N ASN A 363 15.66 -19.50 10.22
CA ASN A 363 15.66 -20.52 9.17
C ASN A 363 14.59 -21.59 9.45
N LEU A 364 14.44 -22.00 10.71
CA LEU A 364 13.35 -22.89 11.13
C LEU A 364 11.98 -22.27 10.84
N LEU A 365 11.77 -21.00 11.22
CA LEU A 365 10.51 -20.31 10.99
C LEU A 365 10.21 -20.10 9.51
N PHE A 366 11.22 -19.72 8.71
CA PHE A 366 11.10 -19.58 7.27
C PHE A 366 10.71 -20.90 6.60
N ARG A 367 11.42 -22.00 6.91
CA ARG A 367 11.11 -23.34 6.36
C ARG A 367 9.77 -23.86 6.82
N SER A 368 9.41 -23.62 8.08
CA SER A 368 8.10 -23.99 8.62
C SER A 368 6.98 -23.24 7.89
N ARG A 369 7.12 -21.92 7.68
CA ARG A 369 6.15 -21.13 6.91
C ARG A 369 6.04 -21.62 5.47
N ALA A 370 7.17 -21.85 4.79
CA ALA A 370 7.18 -22.35 3.42
C ALA A 370 6.48 -23.71 3.30
N PHE A 371 6.72 -24.61 4.25
CA PHE A 371 6.03 -25.89 4.33
C PHE A 371 4.53 -25.73 4.59
N LEU A 372 4.11 -24.86 5.52
CA LEU A 372 2.68 -24.60 5.77
C LEU A 372 1.99 -24.02 4.52
N SER A 373 2.62 -23.09 3.80
CA SER A 373 2.10 -22.61 2.51
C SER A 373 1.99 -23.73 1.45
N TYR A 374 2.84 -24.75 1.52
CA TYR A 374 2.75 -25.93 0.65
C TYR A 374 1.64 -26.88 1.12
N PHE A 375 1.52 -27.09 2.42
CA PHE A 375 0.45 -27.86 3.06
C PHE A 375 -0.93 -27.30 2.71
N GLU A 376 -1.16 -26.01 2.93
CA GLU A 376 -2.44 -25.35 2.64
C GLU A 376 -2.84 -25.54 1.15
N ARG A 377 -1.86 -25.39 0.25
CA ARG A 377 -2.02 -25.62 -1.19
C ARG A 377 -2.35 -27.07 -1.51
N GLY A 378 -1.59 -28.00 -0.92
CA GLY A 378 -1.76 -29.43 -1.13
C GLY A 378 -3.15 -29.87 -0.71
N ILE A 379 -3.58 -29.51 0.50
CA ILE A 379 -4.93 -29.81 1.01
C ILE A 379 -6.00 -29.17 0.12
N GLY A 380 -5.84 -27.93 -0.33
CA GLY A 380 -6.80 -27.30 -1.25
C GLY A 380 -6.95 -28.05 -2.58
N MET A 381 -5.86 -28.59 -3.14
CA MET A 381 -5.89 -29.42 -4.36
C MET A 381 -6.58 -30.77 -4.12
N LEU A 382 -6.20 -31.46 -3.04
CA LEU A 382 -6.80 -32.75 -2.66
C LEU A 382 -8.31 -32.61 -2.39
N ALA A 383 -8.71 -31.56 -1.67
CA ALA A 383 -10.11 -31.25 -1.40
C ALA A 383 -10.91 -30.99 -2.69
N GLN A 384 -10.31 -30.35 -3.69
CA GLN A 384 -10.96 -30.13 -4.98
C GLN A 384 -11.20 -31.44 -5.74
N GLU A 385 -10.20 -32.33 -5.78
CA GLU A 385 -10.34 -33.65 -6.43
C GLU A 385 -11.42 -34.48 -5.73
N TYR A 386 -11.41 -34.48 -4.39
CA TYR A 386 -12.42 -35.13 -3.57
C TYR A 386 -13.84 -34.60 -3.82
N LEU A 387 -13.99 -33.27 -3.82
CA LEU A 387 -15.25 -32.58 -4.11
C LEU A 387 -15.80 -32.93 -5.49
N ALA A 388 -14.95 -32.86 -6.52
CA ALA A 388 -15.34 -33.14 -7.90
C ALA A 388 -15.82 -34.59 -8.06
N HIS A 389 -15.10 -35.54 -7.47
CA HIS A 389 -15.46 -36.96 -7.50
C HIS A 389 -16.78 -37.21 -6.76
N ARG A 390 -16.92 -36.72 -5.53
CA ARG A 390 -18.11 -36.97 -4.69
C ARG A 390 -19.38 -36.36 -5.28
N ASN A 391 -19.29 -35.14 -5.81
CA ASN A 391 -20.43 -34.45 -6.41
C ASN A 391 -20.80 -34.96 -7.81
N GLN A 392 -19.92 -35.74 -8.47
CA GLN A 392 -20.27 -36.48 -9.69
C GLN A 392 -21.07 -37.76 -9.39
N ILE A 393 -20.81 -38.41 -8.26
CA ILE A 393 -21.41 -39.71 -7.91
C ILE A 393 -22.74 -39.56 -7.16
N SER A 394 -22.88 -38.54 -6.31
CA SER A 394 -24.08 -38.32 -5.48
C SER A 394 -24.94 -37.18 -6.02
N GLN A 395 -26.14 -37.49 -6.53
CA GLN A 395 -27.12 -36.47 -6.93
C GLN A 395 -27.89 -35.88 -5.74
N ASP A 396 -28.13 -36.66 -4.68
CA ASP A 396 -29.02 -36.28 -3.58
C ASP A 396 -28.32 -35.54 -2.42
N ARG A 397 -26.99 -35.67 -2.28
CA ARG A 397 -26.24 -35.02 -1.19
C ARG A 397 -24.87 -34.55 -1.66
N LYS A 398 -24.86 -33.39 -2.32
CA LYS A 398 -23.62 -32.68 -2.70
C LYS A 398 -22.93 -32.11 -1.46
N ILE A 399 -21.62 -32.23 -1.39
CA ILE A 399 -20.81 -31.58 -0.36
C ILE A 399 -20.25 -30.25 -0.88
N THR A 400 -19.88 -29.37 0.05
CA THR A 400 -19.20 -28.10 -0.25
C THR A 400 -17.68 -28.26 -0.25
N LEU A 401 -16.96 -27.26 -0.74
CA LEU A 401 -15.49 -27.22 -0.64
C LEU A 401 -15.03 -27.16 0.83
N GLU A 402 -15.78 -26.48 1.70
CA GLU A 402 -15.49 -26.45 3.15
C GLU A 402 -15.54 -27.85 3.75
N ASP A 403 -16.60 -28.61 3.45
CA ASP A 403 -16.74 -30.00 3.90
C ASP A 403 -15.59 -30.88 3.38
N ALA A 404 -15.16 -30.64 2.13
CA ALA A 404 -14.04 -31.35 1.53
C ALA A 404 -12.70 -31.03 2.24
N ILE A 405 -12.42 -29.76 2.52
CA ILE A 405 -11.21 -29.34 3.25
C ILE A 405 -11.21 -29.92 4.67
N TYR A 406 -12.34 -29.82 5.38
CA TYR A 406 -12.48 -30.39 6.73
C TYR A 406 -12.23 -31.89 6.74
N SER A 407 -12.64 -32.63 5.71
CA SER A 407 -12.37 -34.07 5.60
C SER A 407 -10.86 -34.40 5.59
N PHE A 408 -10.01 -33.48 5.13
CA PHE A 408 -8.56 -33.63 5.19
C PHE A 408 -7.95 -33.05 6.48
N LEU A 409 -8.49 -31.96 7.03
CA LEU A 409 -7.99 -31.36 8.26
C LEU A 409 -8.27 -32.23 9.50
N ASP A 410 -9.42 -32.92 9.51
CA ASP A 410 -9.81 -33.85 10.58
C ASP A 410 -8.77 -34.97 10.81
N PHE A 411 -8.08 -35.40 9.75
CA PHE A 411 -6.98 -36.37 9.82
C PHE A 411 -5.86 -35.96 10.80
N PHE A 412 -5.62 -34.65 10.93
CA PHE A 412 -4.54 -34.13 11.78
C PHE A 412 -4.95 -33.91 13.24
N ASP A 413 -6.25 -33.95 13.53
CA ASP A 413 -6.81 -33.79 14.88
C ASP A 413 -6.26 -32.51 15.54
N PHE A 414 -6.45 -31.37 14.86
CA PHE A 414 -6.09 -30.06 15.35
C PHE A 414 -7.15 -29.51 16.31
N ASP A 415 -6.76 -28.62 17.23
CA ASP A 415 -7.74 -27.83 17.98
C ASP A 415 -8.63 -27.03 17.01
N LYS A 416 -9.93 -26.95 17.32
CA LYS A 416 -10.95 -26.29 16.48
C LYS A 416 -10.56 -24.87 16.02
N LYS A 417 -9.83 -24.13 16.85
CA LYS A 417 -9.32 -22.78 16.51
C LYS A 417 -8.28 -22.81 15.39
N ILE A 418 -7.35 -23.76 15.42
CA ILE A 418 -6.31 -23.95 14.39
C ILE A 418 -6.97 -24.45 13.10
N GLU A 419 -7.90 -25.41 13.22
CA GLU A 419 -8.62 -25.97 12.09
C GLU A 419 -9.43 -24.89 11.33
N GLN A 420 -10.19 -24.06 12.05
CA GLN A 420 -10.92 -22.92 11.46
C GLN A 420 -10.00 -21.92 10.77
N LYS A 421 -8.79 -21.73 11.30
CA LYS A 421 -7.79 -20.86 10.71
C LYS A 421 -7.21 -21.45 9.43
N LEU A 422 -6.77 -22.71 9.47
CA LEU A 422 -6.27 -23.42 8.29
C LEU A 422 -7.33 -23.50 7.20
N LEU A 423 -8.60 -23.71 7.55
CA LEU A 423 -9.70 -23.60 6.57
C LEU A 423 -9.70 -22.23 5.87
N LYS A 424 -9.64 -21.14 6.65
CA LYS A 424 -9.60 -19.78 6.07
C LYS A 424 -8.37 -19.59 5.19
N ASP A 425 -7.20 -20.03 5.63
CA ASP A 425 -5.93 -19.90 4.90
C ASP A 425 -5.94 -20.74 3.60
N ILE A 426 -6.50 -21.96 3.63
CA ILE A 426 -6.66 -22.85 2.47
C ILE A 426 -7.67 -22.27 1.48
N LEU A 427 -8.85 -21.84 1.94
CA LEU A 427 -9.85 -21.19 1.10
C LEU A 427 -9.27 -19.93 0.47
N HIS A 428 -8.58 -19.11 1.26
CA HIS A 428 -7.88 -17.94 0.78
C HIS A 428 -6.88 -18.29 -0.32
N TYR A 429 -5.98 -19.24 -0.07
CA TYR A 429 -5.00 -19.69 -1.05
C TYR A 429 -5.68 -20.20 -2.34
N TYR A 430 -6.73 -21.01 -2.19
CA TYR A 430 -7.48 -21.60 -3.29
C TYR A 430 -8.13 -20.52 -4.17
N PHE A 431 -8.78 -19.52 -3.55
CA PHE A 431 -9.51 -18.48 -4.27
C PHE A 431 -8.59 -17.40 -4.85
N TYR A 432 -7.62 -16.90 -4.08
CA TYR A 432 -6.74 -15.80 -4.49
C TYR A 432 -5.67 -16.25 -5.51
N ARG A 433 -5.17 -17.49 -5.44
CA ARG A 433 -4.11 -17.93 -6.37
C ARG A 433 -4.63 -18.53 -7.68
N LYS A 434 -5.91 -18.93 -7.73
CA LYS A 434 -6.59 -19.24 -9.01
C LYS A 434 -6.58 -18.03 -9.95
N LEU A 435 -6.66 -16.82 -9.39
CA LEU A 435 -6.48 -15.57 -10.13
C LEU A 435 -5.02 -15.40 -10.62
N LYS A 436 -4.02 -15.63 -9.75
CA LYS A 436 -2.59 -15.64 -10.15
C LYS A 436 -2.25 -16.66 -11.26
N LYS A 437 -2.95 -17.81 -11.36
CA LYS A 437 -2.77 -18.74 -12.50
C LYS A 437 -3.43 -18.26 -13.78
N GLN A 438 -4.59 -17.60 -13.71
CA GLN A 438 -5.20 -16.96 -14.87
C GLN A 438 -4.33 -15.81 -15.44
N HIS A 439 -3.50 -15.18 -14.61
CA HIS A 439 -2.44 -14.26 -15.05
C HIS A 439 -1.37 -14.94 -15.90
N SER A 440 -0.94 -16.14 -15.53
CA SER A 440 0.09 -16.89 -16.28
C SER A 440 -0.43 -17.52 -17.58
N GLU A 441 -1.74 -17.76 -17.69
CA GLU A 441 -2.34 -18.41 -18.87
C GLU A 441 -2.92 -17.41 -19.88
N LYS A 442 -3.25 -16.17 -19.48
CA LYS A 442 -3.54 -15.07 -20.41
C LYS A 442 -2.23 -14.51 -20.99
N GLU A 443 -1.78 -15.20 -22.03
CA GLU A 443 -0.63 -14.92 -22.90
C GLU A 443 0.76 -15.31 -22.37
N ASN A 444 1.46 -16.12 -23.17
CA ASN A 444 2.91 -16.40 -23.13
C ASN A 444 3.79 -15.14 -23.34
N SER A 445 3.31 -13.94 -22.98
CA SER A 445 3.95 -12.63 -23.22
C SER A 445 4.05 -11.76 -21.97
N LYS A 446 3.43 -12.13 -20.83
CA LYS A 446 3.52 -11.32 -19.60
C LYS A 446 4.73 -11.72 -18.75
N ILE A 447 5.84 -11.10 -19.11
CA ILE A 447 7.03 -10.83 -18.29
C ILE A 447 6.59 -10.56 -16.83
N GLU A 448 7.13 -11.29 -15.83
CA GLU A 448 6.92 -10.86 -14.44
C GLU A 448 7.35 -9.40 -14.31
N LEU A 449 6.51 -8.58 -13.68
CA LEU A 449 6.75 -7.16 -13.58
C LEU A 449 8.09 -6.90 -12.86
N PRO A 450 8.96 -6.01 -13.41
CA PRO A 450 10.13 -5.47 -12.71
C PRO A 450 9.80 -4.96 -11.30
N MET A 451 8.55 -4.53 -11.09
CA MET A 451 8.01 -4.00 -9.83
C MET A 451 7.15 -5.03 -9.06
N SER A 452 7.49 -6.32 -9.08
CA SER A 452 7.06 -7.21 -7.99
C SER A 452 7.73 -6.75 -6.70
N VAL A 453 7.18 -5.71 -6.09
CA VAL A 453 7.55 -5.29 -4.76
C VAL A 453 6.92 -6.32 -3.85
N ASP A 454 7.66 -7.37 -3.46
CA ASP A 454 7.12 -8.52 -2.70
C ASP A 454 6.23 -8.12 -1.53
N PHE A 455 6.40 -6.94 -0.94
CA PHE A 455 5.51 -6.41 0.07
C PHE A 455 4.02 -6.39 -0.36
N TYR A 456 3.68 -5.96 -1.58
CA TYR A 456 2.27 -5.93 -2.02
C TYR A 456 1.70 -7.34 -2.18
N GLU A 457 2.53 -8.28 -2.66
CA GLU A 457 2.09 -9.63 -3.00
C GLU A 457 2.17 -10.64 -1.86
N ASN A 458 3.16 -10.50 -0.99
CA ASN A 458 3.51 -11.44 0.08
C ASN A 458 3.41 -10.80 1.48
N GLY A 459 3.28 -9.48 1.54
CA GLY A 459 3.15 -8.74 2.78
C GLY A 459 4.37 -8.83 3.69
N PHE A 460 4.15 -8.82 5.00
CA PHE A 460 5.19 -9.05 6.00
C PHE A 460 4.72 -9.97 7.12
N VAL A 461 5.67 -10.55 7.85
CA VAL A 461 5.44 -11.30 9.07
C VAL A 461 6.40 -10.82 10.14
N TYR A 462 5.96 -10.82 11.40
CA TYR A 462 6.90 -10.74 12.51
C TYR A 462 6.65 -11.83 13.54
N HIS A 463 7.73 -12.24 14.19
CA HIS A 463 7.74 -13.30 15.20
C HIS A 463 8.17 -12.73 16.54
N THR A 464 7.61 -13.27 17.62
CA THR A 464 8.10 -13.00 18.98
C THR A 464 8.02 -14.25 19.85
N ILE A 465 8.74 -14.25 20.96
CA ILE A 465 8.77 -15.34 21.94
C ILE A 465 7.94 -14.92 23.14
N LEU A 466 6.94 -15.73 23.48
CA LEU A 466 6.11 -15.59 24.67
C LEU A 466 6.48 -16.70 25.65
N ASP A 467 7.03 -16.30 26.79
CA ASP A 467 7.27 -17.16 27.95
C ASP A 467 6.37 -16.72 29.11
N SER A 468 5.83 -17.70 29.83
CA SER A 468 5.05 -17.51 31.05
C SER A 468 5.36 -18.65 32.03
N GLU A 469 5.06 -18.44 33.32
CA GLU A 469 5.16 -19.49 34.33
C GLU A 469 4.22 -20.67 34.03
N GLU A 470 3.05 -20.39 33.44
CA GLU A 470 2.08 -21.41 32.97
C GLU A 470 2.63 -22.31 31.85
N HIS A 471 3.74 -21.93 31.22
CA HIS A 471 4.41 -22.70 30.16
C HIS A 471 5.89 -22.92 30.49
N ALA A 472 6.20 -23.31 31.74
CA ALA A 472 7.57 -23.55 32.18
C ALA A 472 8.36 -24.52 31.26
N GLY A 473 7.70 -25.57 30.74
CA GLY A 473 8.34 -26.61 29.92
C GLY A 473 8.55 -26.27 28.44
N ARG A 474 7.99 -25.17 27.90
CA ARG A 474 8.16 -24.76 26.49
C ARG A 474 8.02 -23.26 26.28
N SER A 475 8.70 -22.70 25.29
CA SER A 475 8.49 -21.32 24.85
C SER A 475 7.53 -21.28 23.65
N LYS A 476 6.60 -20.32 23.63
CA LYS A 476 5.70 -20.12 22.50
C LYS A 476 6.33 -19.15 21.51
N VAL A 477 6.63 -19.61 20.30
CA VAL A 477 7.09 -18.73 19.20
C VAL A 477 5.88 -18.40 18.34
N VAL A 478 5.41 -17.17 18.48
CA VAL A 478 4.19 -16.69 17.84
C VAL A 478 4.50 -15.85 16.61
N SER A 479 3.64 -15.95 15.60
CA SER A 479 3.79 -15.27 14.30
C SER A 479 2.55 -14.45 13.97
N PHE A 480 2.77 -13.19 13.61
CA PHE A 480 1.74 -12.26 13.14
C PHE A 480 1.88 -12.09 11.63
N ASN A 481 0.90 -12.58 10.88
CA ASN A 481 0.95 -12.65 9.42
C ASN A 481 0.11 -11.55 8.78
N PHE A 482 0.72 -10.73 7.95
CA PHE A 482 0.04 -9.69 7.19
C PHE A 482 0.31 -9.92 5.71
N ASN A 483 -0.34 -10.93 5.12
CA ASN A 483 -0.02 -11.45 3.78
C ASN A 483 -0.65 -10.66 2.62
N GLN A 484 -1.34 -9.55 2.90
CA GLN A 484 -2.07 -8.78 1.89
C GLN A 484 -1.87 -7.28 2.06
N SER A 485 -1.96 -6.55 0.96
CA SER A 485 -2.07 -5.09 0.95
C SER A 485 -3.40 -4.64 0.31
N PRO A 486 -3.84 -3.39 0.55
CA PRO A 486 -4.95 -2.79 -0.18
C PRO A 486 -4.76 -2.83 -1.70
N GLU A 487 -3.53 -2.70 -2.20
CA GLU A 487 -3.20 -2.73 -3.63
C GLU A 487 -3.53 -4.08 -4.26
N ILE A 488 -3.06 -5.19 -3.68
CA ILE A 488 -3.35 -6.52 -4.23
C ILE A 488 -4.84 -6.84 -4.15
N GLN A 489 -5.54 -6.39 -3.09
CA GLN A 489 -6.99 -6.56 -2.99
C GLN A 489 -7.74 -5.77 -4.07
N LEU A 490 -7.34 -4.51 -4.35
CA LEU A 490 -7.93 -3.70 -5.41
C LEU A 490 -7.61 -4.27 -6.80
N LEU A 491 -6.39 -4.77 -7.01
CA LEU A 491 -5.98 -5.45 -8.24
C LEU A 491 -6.88 -6.67 -8.52
N ASN A 492 -7.09 -7.53 -7.51
CA ASN A 492 -7.99 -8.69 -7.62
C ASN A 492 -9.44 -8.28 -7.97
N TRP A 493 -9.93 -7.16 -7.45
CA TRP A 493 -11.23 -6.62 -7.84
C TRP A 493 -11.22 -6.10 -9.27
N ALA A 494 -10.21 -5.33 -9.67
CA ALA A 494 -10.10 -4.76 -11.01
C ALA A 494 -9.95 -5.83 -12.11
N GLU A 495 -9.41 -6.99 -11.81
CA GLU A 495 -9.29 -8.09 -12.79
C GLU A 495 -10.61 -8.79 -13.11
N GLN A 496 -11.56 -8.75 -12.16
CA GLN A 496 -12.86 -9.40 -12.30
C GLN A 496 -13.97 -8.41 -12.59
N PHE A 497 -13.85 -7.20 -12.06
CA PHE A 497 -14.87 -6.16 -12.09
C PHE A 497 -14.39 -4.95 -12.85
N MET A 498 -15.31 -4.24 -13.50
CA MET A 498 -15.04 -2.89 -13.95
C MET A 498 -15.09 -1.96 -12.73
N VAL A 499 -13.94 -1.56 -12.21
CA VAL A 499 -13.79 -0.70 -11.04
C VAL A 499 -13.71 0.77 -11.45
N VAL A 500 -14.54 1.61 -10.85
CA VAL A 500 -14.57 3.05 -11.06
C VAL A 500 -14.33 3.76 -9.73
N GLY A 501 -13.12 4.27 -9.55
CA GLY A 501 -12.72 5.08 -8.41
C GLY A 501 -13.08 6.54 -8.60
N ILE A 502 -13.77 7.14 -7.64
CA ILE A 502 -14.27 8.52 -7.73
C ILE A 502 -13.83 9.29 -6.49
N SER A 503 -13.02 10.34 -6.70
CA SER A 503 -12.62 11.25 -5.63
C SER A 503 -12.21 12.61 -6.19
N ALA A 504 -11.95 13.58 -5.31
CA ALA A 504 -11.28 14.82 -5.69
C ALA A 504 -9.78 14.64 -5.93
N THR A 505 -9.21 13.61 -5.32
CA THR A 505 -7.77 13.31 -5.26
C THR A 505 -7.50 11.87 -5.70
N ALA A 506 -8.32 11.30 -6.59
CA ALA A 506 -8.23 9.89 -6.97
C ALA A 506 -6.90 9.58 -7.68
N ASN A 507 -6.38 10.48 -8.52
CA ASN A 507 -5.06 10.33 -9.15
C ASN A 507 -3.89 10.97 -8.37
N LEU A 508 -4.08 11.38 -7.10
CA LEU A 508 -2.96 11.84 -6.28
C LEU A 508 -2.04 10.65 -5.96
N ARG A 509 -0.79 10.71 -6.45
CA ARG A 509 0.20 9.61 -6.34
C ARG A 509 0.91 9.62 -4.98
N THR A 510 0.19 9.26 -3.93
CA THR A 510 0.73 8.99 -2.58
C THR A 510 0.42 7.56 -2.17
N CYS A 511 1.40 6.80 -1.71
CA CYS A 511 1.24 5.44 -1.19
C CYS A 511 0.82 5.42 0.28
N LEU A 512 0.88 6.51 1.03
CA LEU A 512 0.34 6.59 2.38
C LEU A 512 -1.16 6.96 2.38
N GLY A 513 -1.54 7.92 1.54
CA GLY A 513 -2.90 8.48 1.51
C GLY A 513 -3.82 7.86 0.45
N ASN A 514 -3.26 7.16 -0.53
CA ASN A 514 -3.97 6.56 -1.66
C ASN A 514 -3.29 5.23 -2.06
N PHE A 515 -3.89 4.46 -2.96
CA PHE A 515 -3.28 3.25 -3.51
C PHE A 515 -2.00 3.61 -4.28
N ASP A 516 -1.04 2.68 -4.33
CA ASP A 516 0.10 2.81 -5.25
C ASP A 516 -0.39 2.70 -6.69
N LEU A 517 -0.71 3.85 -7.28
CA LEU A 517 -1.21 3.95 -8.64
C LEU A 517 -0.17 3.49 -9.67
N GLY A 518 1.13 3.65 -9.37
CA GLY A 518 2.20 3.19 -10.27
C GLY A 518 2.27 1.67 -10.34
N TYR A 519 2.13 1.00 -9.18
CA TYR A 519 1.98 -0.45 -9.11
C TYR A 519 0.73 -0.93 -9.86
N LEU A 520 -0.44 -0.32 -9.62
CA LEU A 520 -1.69 -0.73 -10.26
C LEU A 520 -1.70 -0.49 -11.78
N GLU A 521 -1.18 0.65 -12.24
CA GLU A 521 -1.03 0.98 -13.66
C GLU A 521 -0.15 -0.07 -14.36
N SER A 522 0.95 -0.46 -13.72
CA SER A 522 1.85 -1.49 -14.27
C SER A 522 1.22 -2.88 -14.25
N ALA A 523 0.58 -3.26 -13.14
CA ALA A 523 -0.04 -4.58 -12.97
C ALA A 523 -1.23 -4.83 -13.91
N LEU A 524 -2.10 -3.84 -14.08
CA LEU A 524 -3.27 -3.93 -14.97
C LEU A 524 -2.91 -3.67 -16.44
N SER A 525 -1.83 -2.95 -16.71
CA SER A 525 -1.39 -2.60 -18.07
C SER A 525 -2.55 -2.00 -18.91
N SER A 526 -3.01 -2.69 -19.96
CA SER A 526 -4.12 -2.23 -20.83
C SER A 526 -5.48 -2.12 -20.12
N ASP A 527 -5.66 -2.77 -18.97
CA ASP A 527 -6.89 -2.72 -18.18
C ASP A 527 -6.87 -1.57 -17.13
N TYR A 528 -5.80 -0.78 -17.09
CA TYR A 528 -5.80 0.53 -16.44
C TYR A 528 -6.27 1.61 -17.43
N TYR A 529 -7.52 2.05 -17.30
CA TYR A 529 -8.12 2.95 -18.28
C TYR A 529 -7.83 4.41 -17.97
N HIS A 530 -7.02 5.03 -18.81
CA HIS A 530 -6.80 6.47 -18.80
C HIS A 530 -7.94 7.24 -19.48
N LEU A 531 -8.25 8.41 -18.95
CA LEU A 531 -9.16 9.35 -19.61
C LEU A 531 -8.56 9.82 -20.93
N THR A 532 -9.35 9.73 -22.00
CA THR A 532 -8.94 10.24 -23.32
C THR A 532 -8.69 11.76 -23.26
N PRO A 533 -7.84 12.34 -24.13
CA PRO A 533 -7.65 13.79 -24.19
C PRO A 533 -8.97 14.57 -24.37
N LYS A 534 -9.95 13.97 -25.06
CA LYS A 534 -11.28 14.54 -25.23
C LYS A 534 -12.08 14.56 -23.92
N ASP A 535 -11.95 13.52 -23.10
CA ASP A 535 -12.60 13.45 -21.79
C ASP A 535 -11.93 14.36 -20.77
N LYS A 536 -10.59 14.45 -20.77
CA LYS A 536 -9.85 15.45 -19.98
C LYS A 536 -10.34 16.88 -20.29
N LYS A 537 -10.39 17.27 -21.57
CA LYS A 537 -10.93 18.57 -22.00
C LYS A 537 -12.39 18.80 -21.56
N ARG A 538 -13.23 17.76 -21.52
CA ARG A 538 -14.61 17.88 -21.02
C ARG A 538 -14.65 18.14 -19.52
N LEU A 539 -13.78 17.49 -18.73
CA LEU A 539 -13.68 17.73 -17.30
C LEU A 539 -13.11 19.13 -16.99
N GLU A 540 -12.09 19.56 -17.73
CA GLU A 540 -11.55 20.92 -17.65
C GLU A 540 -12.62 21.97 -17.96
N LYS A 541 -13.40 21.79 -19.04
CA LYS A 541 -14.51 22.68 -19.37
C LYS A 541 -15.57 22.71 -18.26
N ARG A 542 -15.92 21.54 -17.70
CA ARG A 542 -16.88 21.47 -16.57
C ARG A 542 -16.36 22.23 -15.35
N LEU A 543 -15.06 22.16 -15.06
CA LEU A 543 -14.46 22.94 -13.99
C LEU A 543 -14.56 24.45 -14.27
N GLN A 544 -14.20 24.88 -15.48
CA GLN A 544 -14.31 26.28 -15.90
C GLN A 544 -15.75 26.79 -15.78
N ASP A 545 -16.74 25.99 -16.20
CA ASP A 545 -18.15 26.32 -16.09
C ASP A 545 -18.60 26.42 -14.62
N GLN A 546 -18.08 25.54 -13.74
CA GLN A 546 -18.36 25.57 -12.30
C GLN A 546 -17.76 26.80 -11.60
N THR A 547 -16.61 27.27 -12.06
CA THR A 547 -15.90 28.43 -11.48
C THR A 547 -16.20 29.75 -12.20
N LYS A 548 -17.05 29.76 -13.22
CA LYS A 548 -17.41 30.99 -13.92
C LYS A 548 -18.08 31.97 -12.95
N GLY A 549 -17.65 33.24 -12.91
CA GLY A 549 -18.14 34.23 -11.95
C GLY A 549 -17.28 34.40 -10.70
N TYR A 550 -16.25 33.57 -10.48
CA TYR A 550 -15.27 33.79 -9.41
C TYR A 550 -14.44 35.05 -9.60
N ASP A 551 -14.40 35.64 -10.80
CA ASP A 551 -13.83 36.96 -11.07
C ASP A 551 -14.47 38.08 -10.24
N LYS A 552 -15.69 37.85 -9.73
CA LYS A 552 -16.42 38.77 -8.86
C LYS A 552 -16.20 38.47 -7.37
N VAL A 553 -15.55 37.35 -7.04
CA VAL A 553 -15.27 36.90 -5.68
C VAL A 553 -13.80 37.14 -5.38
N SER A 554 -13.51 37.89 -4.32
CA SER A 554 -12.15 38.13 -3.86
C SER A 554 -11.74 37.09 -2.82
N ILE A 555 -10.59 36.45 -3.03
CA ILE A 555 -10.05 35.42 -2.13
C ILE A 555 -8.71 35.91 -1.58
N SER A 556 -8.65 36.12 -0.26
CA SER A 556 -7.44 36.50 0.46
C SER A 556 -6.90 35.31 1.25
N ALA A 557 -5.64 34.94 1.01
CA ALA A 557 -4.94 33.88 1.72
C ALA A 557 -3.71 34.41 2.46
N GLU A 558 -3.64 34.19 3.76
CA GLU A 558 -2.59 34.68 4.67
C GLU A 558 -1.94 33.55 5.46
N VAL A 559 -0.65 33.67 5.77
CA VAL A 559 0.07 32.75 6.65
C VAL A 559 -0.05 33.26 8.09
N ILE A 560 -0.45 32.38 9.00
CA ILE A 560 -0.44 32.64 10.44
C ILE A 560 0.93 32.24 10.97
N GLU A 561 1.74 33.25 11.30
CA GLU A 561 3.05 33.06 11.91
C GLU A 561 2.91 32.75 13.40
N SER A 562 3.55 31.68 13.83
CA SER A 562 3.63 31.27 15.23
C SER A 562 5.08 31.09 15.60
N GLN A 563 5.77 32.21 15.77
CA GLN A 563 7.21 32.18 15.93
C GLN A 563 7.58 31.60 17.30
N SER A 564 8.24 30.44 17.27
CA SER A 564 9.06 29.80 18.31
C SER A 564 8.45 28.65 19.13
N ASP A 565 9.32 27.67 19.40
CA ASP A 565 9.22 26.74 20.53
C ASP A 565 9.66 27.42 21.85
N ASN A 566 9.57 28.76 21.95
CA ASN A 566 9.98 29.56 23.10
C ASN A 566 8.75 30.21 23.74
N GLU A 567 8.48 29.82 24.98
CA GLU A 567 7.36 30.30 25.77
C GLU A 567 7.35 31.84 25.91
N SER A 568 8.50 32.48 26.14
CA SER A 568 8.56 33.94 26.34
C SER A 568 8.10 34.74 25.13
N ILE A 569 8.38 34.27 23.91
CA ILE A 569 7.94 34.93 22.67
C ILE A 569 6.44 34.74 22.47
N ILE A 570 5.89 33.57 22.83
CA ILE A 570 4.44 33.34 22.78
C ILE A 570 3.74 34.27 23.78
N ILE A 571 4.29 34.45 24.97
CA ILE A 571 3.79 35.39 25.97
C ILE A 571 3.85 36.83 25.44
N GLU A 572 4.97 37.24 24.83
CA GLU A 572 5.09 38.57 24.21
C GLU A 572 4.02 38.79 23.13
N ASN A 573 3.81 37.81 22.24
CA ASN A 573 2.79 37.89 21.20
C ASN A 573 1.36 37.91 21.78
N LEU A 574 1.09 37.15 22.85
CA LEU A 574 -0.18 37.22 23.57
C LEU A 574 -0.38 38.59 24.23
N SER A 575 0.68 39.16 24.82
CA SER A 575 0.65 40.51 25.41
C SER A 575 0.40 41.56 24.33
N LEU A 576 0.96 41.40 23.13
CA LEU A 576 0.61 42.25 21.98
C LEU A 576 -0.82 42.01 21.50
N LEU A 577 -1.35 40.80 21.55
CA LEU A 577 -2.71 40.49 21.12
C LEU A 577 -3.76 41.09 22.08
N PHE A 578 -3.59 40.88 23.39
CA PHE A 578 -4.50 41.38 24.42
C PHE A 578 -4.24 42.85 24.80
N HIS A 579 -3.01 43.35 24.64
CA HIS A 579 -2.52 44.66 25.15
C HIS A 579 -2.57 44.79 26.67
N ASP A 580 -2.51 43.66 27.38
CA ASP A 580 -2.64 43.59 28.83
C ASP A 580 -1.91 42.35 29.33
N ILE A 581 -0.88 42.53 30.16
CA ILE A 581 -0.05 41.44 30.65
C ILE A 581 -0.74 40.64 31.77
N ASP A 582 -1.59 41.27 32.58
CA ASP A 582 -2.30 40.62 33.68
C ASP A 582 -3.34 39.62 33.13
N ILE A 583 -3.98 39.98 31.99
CA ILE A 583 -4.87 39.07 31.25
C ILE A 583 -4.08 37.87 30.72
N VAL A 584 -2.86 38.06 30.24
CA VAL A 584 -2.02 36.98 29.71
C VAL A 584 -1.52 36.06 30.81
N GLU A 585 -1.12 36.60 31.97
CA GLU A 585 -0.79 35.79 33.15
C GLU A 585 -2.00 34.97 33.62
N CYS A 586 -3.18 35.58 33.66
CA CYS A 586 -4.44 34.89 33.97
C CYS A 586 -4.74 33.78 32.95
N LEU A 587 -4.49 34.01 31.66
CA LEU A 587 -4.63 33.01 30.60
C LEU A 587 -3.71 31.82 30.85
N ILE A 588 -2.43 32.07 31.11
CA ILE A 588 -1.43 31.02 31.34
C ILE A 588 -1.81 30.18 32.55
N ASN A 589 -2.18 30.82 33.67
CA ASN A 589 -2.63 30.12 34.87
C ASN A 589 -3.87 29.24 34.61
N LYS A 590 -4.83 29.72 33.83
CA LYS A 590 -6.01 28.92 33.46
C LYS A 590 -5.68 27.79 32.48
N VAL A 591 -4.75 28.01 31.55
CA VAL A 591 -4.26 26.95 30.65
C VAL A 591 -3.55 25.86 31.47
N GLN A 592 -2.74 26.23 32.47
CA GLN A 592 -2.12 25.29 33.41
C GLN A 592 -3.18 24.47 34.18
N GLN A 593 -4.25 25.11 34.66
CA GLN A 593 -5.32 24.40 35.36
C GLN A 593 -6.04 23.38 34.45
N VAL A 594 -6.32 23.75 33.20
CA VAL A 594 -7.07 22.90 32.26
C VAL A 594 -6.19 21.80 31.65
N GLU A 595 -4.93 22.07 31.37
CA GLU A 595 -4.01 21.14 30.68
C GLU A 595 -3.08 20.38 31.63
N GLY A 596 -3.00 20.80 32.89
CA GLY A 596 -2.08 20.32 33.92
C GLY A 596 -0.81 21.18 34.05
N ASP A 597 -0.16 21.11 35.21
CA ASP A 597 1.05 21.89 35.54
C ASP A 597 2.23 21.66 34.57
N ASN A 598 2.22 20.54 33.84
CA ASN A 598 3.21 20.18 32.83
C ASN A 598 2.71 20.39 31.39
N TYR A 599 1.88 21.41 31.14
CA TYR A 599 1.46 21.73 29.78
C TYR A 599 2.68 22.09 28.91
N SER A 600 2.66 21.66 27.67
CA SER A 600 3.72 21.89 26.69
C SER A 600 3.63 23.30 26.08
N ILE A 601 4.78 23.88 25.73
CA ILE A 601 4.87 25.11 24.93
C ILE A 601 4.00 25.02 23.66
N TYR A 602 3.92 23.81 23.09
CA TYR A 602 3.02 23.50 21.97
C TYR A 602 1.54 23.78 22.29
N GLN A 603 1.03 23.40 23.47
CA GLN A 603 -0.35 23.66 23.88
C GLN A 603 -0.64 25.17 23.99
N LEU A 604 0.25 25.96 24.60
CA LEU A 604 0.05 27.42 24.69
C LEU A 604 0.10 28.09 23.31
N ASN A 605 1.03 27.66 22.44
CA ASN A 605 1.07 28.15 21.06
C ASN A 605 -0.23 27.88 20.31
N GLN A 606 -0.91 26.75 20.59
CA GLN A 606 -2.21 26.46 19.98
C GLN A 606 -3.31 27.40 20.46
N TYR A 607 -3.35 27.74 21.75
CA TYR A 607 -4.28 28.77 22.26
C TYR A 607 -4.00 30.14 21.62
N TYR A 608 -2.73 30.53 21.51
CA TYR A 608 -2.34 31.76 20.78
C TYR A 608 -2.88 31.77 19.34
N LYS A 609 -2.70 30.69 18.58
CA LYS A 609 -3.22 30.57 17.21
C LYS A 609 -4.74 30.72 17.15
N ILE A 610 -5.48 30.15 18.11
CA ILE A 610 -6.93 30.29 18.20
C ILE A 610 -7.30 31.77 18.39
N PHE A 611 -6.67 32.47 19.34
CA PHE A 611 -6.97 33.87 19.61
C PHE A 611 -6.57 34.79 18.46
N LEU A 612 -5.47 34.50 17.75
CA LEU A 612 -5.07 35.24 16.57
C LEU A 612 -6.04 35.03 15.39
N CYS A 613 -6.49 33.79 15.17
CA CYS A 613 -7.56 33.52 14.20
C CYS A 613 -8.86 34.22 14.59
N TYR A 614 -9.19 34.26 15.88
CA TYR A 614 -10.36 34.97 16.37
C TYR A 614 -10.24 36.48 16.15
N GLN A 615 -9.08 37.08 16.42
CA GLN A 615 -8.81 38.48 16.11
C GLN A 615 -9.05 38.78 14.62
N HIS A 616 -8.52 37.95 13.72
CA HIS A 616 -8.78 38.11 12.29
C HIS A 616 -10.28 37.98 11.96
N PHE A 617 -10.99 37.06 12.61
CA PHE A 617 -12.43 36.90 12.47
C PHE A 617 -13.21 38.15 12.94
N LEU A 618 -12.77 38.83 14.00
CA LEU A 618 -13.39 40.07 14.48
C LEU A 618 -13.11 41.25 13.55
N GLN A 619 -11.87 41.38 13.06
CA GLN A 619 -11.44 42.50 12.21
C GLN A 619 -11.96 42.42 10.77
N LYS A 620 -12.28 41.22 10.30
CA LYS A 620 -12.76 40.95 8.93
C LYS A 620 -14.25 40.67 8.96
N ASN A 621 -14.96 40.99 7.88
CA ASN A 621 -16.40 40.73 7.78
C ASN A 621 -16.66 39.25 7.44
N ILE A 622 -16.35 38.37 8.39
CA ILE A 622 -16.51 36.92 8.27
C ILE A 622 -17.75 36.49 9.05
N TYR A 623 -18.59 35.69 8.41
CA TYR A 623 -19.84 35.25 8.98
C TYR A 623 -19.77 33.86 9.60
N ALA A 624 -19.17 32.92 8.88
CA ALA A 624 -18.97 31.54 9.31
C ALA A 624 -17.49 31.19 9.13
N PHE A 625 -16.78 31.05 10.25
CA PHE A 625 -15.37 30.71 10.29
C PHE A 625 -15.17 29.27 10.77
N LEU A 626 -14.40 28.48 10.02
CA LEU A 626 -14.04 27.12 10.39
C LEU A 626 -12.53 27.02 10.61
N ALA A 627 -12.10 26.62 11.80
CA ALA A 627 -10.70 26.40 12.14
C ALA A 627 -10.42 24.91 12.34
N PHE A 628 -9.56 24.34 11.49
CA PHE A 628 -9.11 22.97 11.61
C PHE A 628 -7.85 22.88 12.47
N PHE A 629 -7.95 22.20 13.60
CA PHE A 629 -6.85 21.91 14.52
C PHE A 629 -6.61 20.39 14.64
N ASN A 630 -5.48 20.04 15.25
CA ASN A 630 -5.08 18.64 15.45
C ASN A 630 -5.73 17.96 16.65
N ARG A 631 -6.34 18.73 17.56
CA ARG A 631 -7.04 18.24 18.75
C ARG A 631 -8.40 18.91 18.93
N LYS A 632 -9.23 18.31 19.78
CA LYS A 632 -10.58 18.81 20.14
C LYS A 632 -10.46 19.74 21.34
N TYR A 633 -11.27 20.80 21.36
CA TYR A 633 -11.35 21.76 22.47
C TYR A 633 -12.77 21.72 23.04
N VAL A 634 -13.00 20.87 24.05
CA VAL A 634 -14.31 20.64 24.67
C VAL A 634 -14.24 20.84 26.19
N GLY A 635 -15.39 20.97 26.85
CA GLY A 635 -15.45 21.16 28.30
C GLY A 635 -14.75 22.45 28.74
N GLU A 636 -13.92 22.36 29.79
CA GLU A 636 -13.22 23.51 30.38
C GLU A 636 -12.31 24.24 29.38
N ALA A 637 -11.67 23.53 28.44
CA ALA A 637 -10.84 24.13 27.40
C ALA A 637 -11.67 25.04 26.47
N LEU A 638 -12.89 24.63 26.11
CA LEU A 638 -13.79 25.46 25.31
C LEU A 638 -14.29 26.67 26.11
N THR A 639 -14.63 26.47 27.38
CA THR A 639 -15.06 27.55 28.27
C THR A 639 -13.95 28.58 28.45
N LEU A 640 -12.70 28.15 28.59
CA LEU A 640 -11.53 29.03 28.61
C LEU A 640 -11.44 29.85 27.32
N ILE A 641 -11.48 29.21 26.16
CA ILE A 641 -11.43 29.90 24.86
C ILE A 641 -12.55 30.95 24.76
N ILE A 642 -13.79 30.57 25.09
CA ILE A 642 -14.95 31.48 25.06
C ILE A 642 -14.70 32.71 25.94
N ASN A 643 -14.21 32.51 27.17
CA ASN A 643 -13.99 33.61 28.11
C ASN A 643 -12.94 34.61 27.60
N PHE A 644 -11.82 34.14 27.05
CA PHE A 644 -10.79 35.02 26.52
C PHE A 644 -11.16 35.64 25.16
N CYS A 645 -11.97 34.95 24.36
CA CYS A 645 -12.56 35.55 23.16
C CYS A 645 -13.52 36.70 23.49
N LYS A 646 -14.31 36.62 24.56
CA LYS A 646 -15.17 37.72 25.01
C LYS A 646 -14.39 38.99 25.39
N ILE A 647 -13.22 38.83 26.01
CA ILE A 647 -12.31 39.97 26.28
C ILE A 647 -11.89 40.65 24.98
N LEU A 648 -11.60 39.86 23.93
CA LEU A 648 -11.32 40.43 22.60
C LEU A 648 -12.54 41.13 22.00
N GLU A 649 -13.75 40.57 22.13
CA GLU A 649 -14.98 41.22 21.66
C GLU A 649 -15.23 42.59 22.31
N GLU A 650 -15.07 42.67 23.63
CA GLU A 650 -15.18 43.92 24.40
C GLU A 650 -14.18 44.97 23.90
N LYS A 651 -12.94 44.56 23.63
CA LYS A 651 -11.88 45.41 23.07
C LYS A 651 -12.24 45.94 21.68
N TYR A 652 -12.80 45.11 20.81
CA TYR A 652 -13.26 45.52 19.48
C TYR A 652 -14.62 46.24 19.48
N ARG A 653 -15.21 46.47 20.66
CA ARG A 653 -16.49 47.17 20.88
C ARG A 653 -17.65 46.60 20.04
N LEU A 654 -17.65 45.29 19.88
CA LEU A 654 -18.70 44.61 19.12
C LEU A 654 -19.95 44.46 19.98
N SER A 655 -21.10 44.83 19.41
CA SER A 655 -22.43 44.64 20.01
C SER A 655 -23.14 43.39 19.44
N GLU A 656 -22.48 42.66 18.55
CA GLU A 656 -23.01 41.46 17.90
C GLU A 656 -22.83 40.23 18.80
N CYS A 657 -23.85 39.38 18.85
CA CYS A 657 -23.74 38.07 19.52
C CYS A 657 -22.99 37.10 18.60
N ILE A 658 -21.75 36.76 18.97
CA ILE A 658 -20.92 35.75 18.29
C ILE A 658 -21.00 34.44 19.05
N GLU A 659 -21.30 33.34 18.35
CA GLU A 659 -21.29 32.00 18.93
C GLU A 659 -19.98 31.27 18.60
N ILE A 660 -19.28 30.79 19.65
CA ILE A 660 -18.08 29.96 19.52
C ILE A 660 -18.45 28.52 19.90
N LYS A 661 -18.21 27.58 18.99
CA LYS A 661 -18.50 26.16 19.24
C LYS A 661 -17.36 25.27 18.77
N CYS A 662 -17.12 24.17 19.49
CA CYS A 662 -16.28 23.07 19.01
C CYS A 662 -17.15 21.91 18.53
N VAL A 663 -17.02 21.56 17.25
CA VAL A 663 -17.72 20.41 16.67
C VAL A 663 -16.78 19.22 16.69
N SER A 664 -17.12 18.20 17.48
CA SER A 664 -16.29 17.01 17.60
C SER A 664 -17.05 15.79 18.13
N GLY A 665 -16.57 14.59 17.78
CA GLY A 665 -17.12 13.33 18.29
C GLY A 665 -18.37 12.84 17.54
N GLU A 666 -19.07 11.89 18.16
CA GLU A 666 -20.22 11.18 17.55
C GLU A 666 -21.44 12.10 17.38
N GLU A 667 -21.60 13.12 18.22
CA GLU A 667 -22.71 14.10 18.15
C GLU A 667 -22.45 15.29 17.20
N SER A 668 -21.38 15.21 16.39
CA SER A 668 -20.96 16.31 15.51
C SER A 668 -22.06 16.81 14.56
N GLU A 669 -22.96 15.94 14.09
CA GLU A 669 -24.08 16.34 13.23
C GLU A 669 -25.12 17.17 13.97
N LYS A 670 -25.53 16.74 15.18
CA LYS A 670 -26.47 17.50 16.03
C LYS A 670 -25.91 18.88 16.37
N GLN A 671 -24.63 18.94 16.72
CA GLN A 671 -23.92 20.21 17.00
C GLN A 671 -23.93 21.12 15.76
N LEU A 672 -23.69 20.55 14.58
CA LEU A 672 -23.67 21.29 13.31
C LEU A 672 -25.06 21.79 12.91
N ASP A 673 -26.12 21.03 13.17
CA ASP A 673 -27.48 21.45 12.84
C ASP A 673 -27.90 22.67 13.69
N SER A 674 -27.56 22.69 14.98
CA SER A 674 -27.72 23.88 15.83
C SER A 674 -26.94 25.09 15.29
N ILE A 675 -25.72 24.88 14.77
CA ILE A 675 -24.92 25.94 14.15
C ILE A 675 -25.60 26.46 12.87
N LYS A 676 -26.10 25.57 12.01
CA LYS A 676 -26.79 25.93 10.77
C LYS A 676 -28.07 26.73 11.05
N GLU A 677 -28.83 26.35 12.07
CA GLU A 677 -30.03 27.09 12.50
C GLU A 677 -29.68 28.51 12.96
N SER A 678 -28.64 28.66 13.78
CA SER A 678 -28.23 29.96 14.30
C SER A 678 -27.60 30.85 13.22
N LEU A 679 -26.82 30.27 12.29
CA LEU A 679 -26.35 30.95 11.08
C LEU A 679 -27.51 31.44 10.20
N ASN A 680 -28.55 30.62 10.01
CA ASN A 680 -29.75 30.99 9.24
C ASN A 680 -30.50 32.19 9.86
N GLN A 681 -30.40 32.37 11.18
CA GLN A 681 -31.05 33.48 11.90
C GLN A 681 -30.35 34.83 11.79
N GLY A 682 -29.13 34.90 11.25
CA GLY A 682 -28.40 36.16 11.25
C GLY A 682 -27.10 36.16 12.05
N ARG A 683 -26.80 35.13 12.84
CA ARG A 683 -25.68 35.15 13.81
C ARG A 683 -24.35 34.65 13.22
N ARG A 684 -23.25 35.25 13.67
CA ARG A 684 -21.89 34.89 13.26
C ARG A 684 -21.35 33.74 14.11
N HIS A 685 -20.60 32.84 13.49
CA HIS A 685 -20.06 31.65 14.17
C HIS A 685 -18.56 31.48 13.95
N PHE A 686 -17.87 31.16 15.04
CA PHE A 686 -16.49 30.69 15.03
C PHE A 686 -16.44 29.23 15.47
N VAL A 687 -16.12 28.34 14.53
CA VAL A 687 -16.22 26.89 14.70
C VAL A 687 -14.83 26.26 14.76
N LEU A 688 -14.54 25.58 15.87
CA LEU A 688 -13.33 24.77 16.05
C LEU A 688 -13.64 23.30 15.71
N SER A 689 -12.80 22.65 14.91
CA SER A 689 -12.97 21.24 14.57
C SER A 689 -11.64 20.56 14.26
N THR A 690 -11.65 19.22 14.19
CA THR A 690 -10.54 18.42 13.65
C THR A 690 -10.77 18.04 12.19
N TYR A 691 -9.69 17.73 11.47
CA TYR A 691 -9.73 17.19 10.10
C TYR A 691 -10.55 15.89 10.02
N SER A 692 -10.45 15.00 11.02
CA SER A 692 -11.21 13.74 11.07
C SER A 692 -12.72 13.94 11.22
N THR A 693 -13.14 15.02 11.87
CA THR A 693 -14.56 15.32 12.14
C THR A 693 -15.22 16.00 10.94
N LEU A 694 -14.80 17.21 10.59
CA LEU A 694 -15.43 18.02 9.53
C LEU A 694 -14.62 18.11 8.23
N GLY A 695 -13.39 17.59 8.20
CA GLY A 695 -12.54 17.64 6.99
C GLY A 695 -13.02 16.71 5.87
N ALA A 696 -13.75 15.63 6.20
CA ALA A 696 -14.28 14.65 5.25
C ALA A 696 -15.68 14.13 5.64
N GLY A 697 -16.47 13.71 4.64
CA GLY A 697 -17.75 13.01 4.83
C GLY A 697 -18.93 13.72 5.53
N ILE A 698 -18.88 15.02 5.87
CA ILE A 698 -20.03 15.76 6.45
C ILE A 698 -20.42 16.97 5.58
N ASN A 699 -21.72 17.30 5.55
CA ASN A 699 -22.27 18.48 4.88
C ASN A 699 -22.30 19.68 5.83
N ILE A 700 -21.44 20.67 5.58
CA ILE A 700 -21.28 21.89 6.42
C ILE A 700 -21.97 23.13 5.84
N GLN A 701 -22.61 23.01 4.67
CA GLN A 701 -23.32 24.12 4.05
C GLN A 701 -24.51 24.54 4.93
N TYR A 702 -24.77 25.84 5.07
CA TYR A 702 -25.88 26.38 5.88
C TYR A 702 -26.89 27.18 5.03
N PRO A 703 -28.17 27.22 5.42
CA PRO A 703 -29.20 27.93 4.66
C PRO A 703 -28.88 29.43 4.53
N ILE A 704 -29.21 30.03 3.39
CA ILE A 704 -28.97 31.46 3.16
C ILE A 704 -29.93 32.30 4.03
N PRO A 705 -29.41 33.15 4.93
CA PRO A 705 -30.24 34.04 5.73
C PRO A 705 -31.00 35.02 4.83
N SER A 706 -32.30 35.18 5.05
CA SER A 706 -33.19 36.00 4.20
C SER A 706 -32.68 37.43 4.00
N GLN A 707 -32.10 38.03 5.06
CA GLN A 707 -31.56 39.39 5.06
C GLN A 707 -30.27 39.54 4.25
N GLN A 708 -29.55 38.45 3.98
CA GLN A 708 -28.21 38.49 3.37
C GLN A 708 -28.19 38.05 1.90
N LYS A 709 -29.33 37.57 1.38
CA LYS A 709 -29.44 37.01 0.04
C LYS A 709 -29.01 37.98 -1.08
N SER A 710 -29.27 39.28 -0.91
CA SER A 710 -28.88 40.34 -1.85
C SER A 710 -27.38 40.60 -1.93
N HIS A 711 -26.63 40.22 -0.89
CA HIS A 711 -25.19 40.47 -0.77
C HIS A 711 -24.32 39.30 -1.26
N LEU A 712 -24.95 38.20 -1.71
CA LEU A 712 -24.25 37.03 -2.21
C LEU A 712 -24.03 37.11 -3.72
N ILE A 713 -22.91 36.56 -4.15
CA ILE A 713 -22.53 36.45 -5.55
C ILE A 713 -22.91 35.06 -6.06
N LYS A 714 -23.83 35.04 -7.03
CA LYS A 714 -24.12 33.82 -7.77
C LYS A 714 -23.00 33.56 -8.77
N ILE A 715 -22.32 32.42 -8.61
CA ILE A 715 -21.37 31.88 -9.57
C ILE A 715 -22.05 30.81 -10.44
N ASN A 716 -21.44 30.49 -11.58
CA ASN A 716 -21.91 29.55 -12.60
C ASN A 716 -23.36 29.76 -13.10
N GLN A 717 -23.78 28.93 -14.06
CA GLN A 717 -25.10 29.05 -14.70
C GLN A 717 -26.19 28.20 -14.06
N ARG A 718 -25.88 27.45 -12.99
CA ARG A 718 -26.89 26.61 -12.30
C ARG A 718 -27.93 27.48 -11.59
N ASN A 719 -29.05 26.89 -11.20
CA ASN A 719 -30.00 27.57 -10.30
C ASN A 719 -29.30 27.98 -9.01
N ALA A 720 -29.69 29.12 -8.44
CA ALA A 720 -29.10 29.58 -7.18
C ALA A 720 -29.36 28.56 -6.08
N ASP A 721 -28.30 28.14 -5.39
CA ASP A 721 -28.39 27.23 -4.26
C ASP A 721 -29.15 27.90 -3.11
N LYS A 722 -29.84 27.09 -2.31
CA LYS A 722 -30.53 27.53 -1.08
C LYS A 722 -29.58 27.69 0.10
N TYR A 723 -28.33 27.24 -0.07
CA TYR A 723 -27.31 27.17 0.95
C TYR A 723 -26.07 27.95 0.51
N VAL A 724 -25.25 28.33 1.47
CA VAL A 724 -23.96 29.01 1.29
C VAL A 724 -22.86 28.26 2.06
N ASP A 725 -21.62 28.39 1.58
CA ASP A 725 -20.44 27.83 2.24
C ASP A 725 -19.93 28.72 3.39
N PHE A 726 -19.04 28.17 4.21
CA PHE A 726 -18.23 28.97 5.15
C PHE A 726 -17.30 29.91 4.38
N ASP A 727 -17.11 31.11 4.91
CA ASP A 727 -16.37 32.21 4.28
C ASP A 727 -15.05 32.56 4.99
N GLY A 728 -14.79 31.93 6.15
CA GLY A 728 -13.50 31.90 6.81
C GLY A 728 -12.99 30.47 7.00
N LEU A 729 -11.71 30.23 6.73
CA LEU A 729 -11.07 28.92 6.96
C LEU A 729 -9.65 29.09 7.52
N TYR A 730 -9.34 28.36 8.60
CA TYR A 730 -7.97 28.17 9.09
C TYR A 730 -7.56 26.69 8.99
N LEU A 731 -6.32 26.45 8.54
CA LEU A 731 -5.71 25.13 8.39
C LEU A 731 -4.44 25.01 9.24
N ASP A 732 -4.52 24.30 10.37
CA ASP A 732 -3.34 23.89 11.15
C ASP A 732 -2.58 22.76 10.43
N LYS A 733 -1.27 22.64 10.63
CA LYS A 733 -0.45 21.56 10.05
C LYS A 733 -0.90 20.20 10.56
N PRO A 734 -1.42 19.28 9.73
CA PRO A 734 -1.83 17.95 10.21
C PRO A 734 -0.65 17.20 10.86
N THR A 735 -0.91 16.53 11.99
CA THR A 735 0.12 15.82 12.79
C THR A 735 -0.12 14.31 12.91
N ASN A 736 -1.38 13.87 12.83
CA ASN A 736 -1.77 12.47 12.99
C ASN A 736 -1.85 11.69 11.66
N VAL A 737 -0.96 12.02 10.71
CA VAL A 737 -0.88 11.32 9.42
C VAL A 737 -0.18 9.97 9.54
N LEU A 738 0.85 9.91 10.39
CA LEU A 738 1.53 8.66 10.78
C LEU A 738 1.11 8.27 12.19
N VAL A 739 1.23 6.98 12.52
CA VAL A 739 1.04 6.52 13.91
C VAL A 739 2.09 7.19 14.79
N ASN A 740 1.62 7.90 15.82
CA ASN A 740 2.51 8.60 16.72
C ASN A 740 3.17 7.62 17.71
N MET A 741 4.48 7.43 17.54
CA MET A 741 5.37 6.64 18.40
C MET A 741 6.06 7.46 19.50
N VAL A 742 5.91 8.79 19.53
CA VAL A 742 6.56 9.65 20.52
C VAL A 742 5.78 9.57 21.85
N ASN A 743 6.48 9.23 22.93
CA ASN A 743 5.95 9.14 24.30
C ASN A 743 4.74 8.20 24.47
N LYS A 744 4.49 7.30 23.52
CA LYS A 744 3.38 6.35 23.59
C LYS A 744 3.77 5.16 24.47
N LYS A 745 3.07 4.97 25.59
CA LYS A 745 3.34 3.88 26.54
C LYS A 745 2.61 2.58 26.18
N ASP A 746 1.42 2.68 25.58
CA ASP A 746 0.57 1.53 25.27
C ASP A 746 0.27 1.48 23.77
N LEU A 747 1.25 1.03 22.98
CA LEU A 747 1.05 0.79 21.55
C LEU A 747 0.32 -0.53 21.36
N THR A 748 -0.85 -0.50 20.73
CA THR A 748 -1.61 -1.74 20.46
C THR A 748 -1.00 -2.52 19.28
N PRO A 749 -1.24 -3.85 19.19
CA PRO A 749 -0.81 -4.65 18.04
C PRO A 749 -1.34 -4.10 16.70
N PHE A 750 -2.57 -3.57 16.71
CA PHE A 750 -3.21 -2.94 15.56
C PHE A 750 -2.46 -1.67 15.10
N GLU A 751 -2.11 -0.78 16.04
CA GLU A 751 -1.37 0.45 15.73
C GLU A 751 0.07 0.16 15.29
N LEU A 752 0.72 -0.85 15.88
CA LEU A 752 2.02 -1.32 15.39
C LEU A 752 1.91 -1.79 13.94
N ALA A 753 0.92 -2.62 13.61
CA ALA A 753 0.71 -3.09 12.25
C ALA A 753 0.52 -1.92 11.26
N ILE A 754 -0.35 -0.95 11.59
CA ILE A 754 -0.54 0.27 10.76
C ILE A 754 0.80 0.96 10.51
N TYR A 755 1.62 1.15 11.55
CA TYR A 755 2.92 1.81 11.42
C TYR A 755 3.89 1.02 10.54
N LEU A 756 3.93 -0.31 10.66
CA LEU A 756 4.77 -1.17 9.82
C LEU A 756 4.37 -1.05 8.34
N TYR A 757 3.08 -1.03 8.03
CA TYR A 757 2.61 -0.71 6.67
C TYR A 757 3.06 0.68 6.22
N GLN A 758 2.95 1.70 7.08
CA GLN A 758 3.42 3.06 6.76
C GLN A 758 4.92 3.11 6.46
N LEU A 759 5.74 2.40 7.24
CA LEU A 759 7.18 2.28 6.97
C LEU A 759 7.46 1.59 5.64
N GLU A 760 6.73 0.51 5.33
CA GLU A 760 6.84 -0.19 4.06
C GLU A 760 6.48 0.69 2.85
N TYR A 761 5.38 1.43 2.91
CA TYR A 761 5.03 2.39 1.85
C TYR A 761 6.12 3.48 1.70
N LEU A 762 6.57 4.07 2.80
CA LEU A 762 7.66 5.06 2.77
C LEU A 762 8.96 4.49 2.21
N ARG A 763 9.23 3.20 2.46
CA ARG A 763 10.36 2.49 1.88
C ARG A 763 10.21 2.36 0.37
N ILE A 764 9.06 1.96 -0.14
CA ILE A 764 8.85 1.60 -1.55
C ILE A 764 8.77 2.81 -2.47
N THR A 765 8.30 3.96 -1.97
CA THR A 765 8.06 5.17 -2.78
C THR A 765 9.32 5.77 -3.42
N ASN A 766 9.10 6.65 -4.42
CA ASN A 766 10.14 7.31 -5.20
C ASN A 766 11.19 7.99 -4.31
N SER A 767 10.84 8.67 -3.22
CA SER A 767 11.82 9.30 -2.30
C SER A 767 12.51 8.34 -1.29
N GLY A 768 12.37 7.02 -1.50
CA GLY A 768 12.47 5.92 -0.54
C GLY A 768 13.41 6.07 0.65
N MET A 769 12.91 5.68 1.82
CA MET A 769 13.67 5.48 3.05
C MET A 769 14.80 4.46 2.84
N SER A 770 16.05 4.78 3.21
CA SER A 770 17.18 3.85 3.05
C SER A 770 17.00 2.57 3.88
N LYS A 771 17.80 1.53 3.63
CA LYS A 771 17.75 0.30 4.44
C LYS A 771 18.05 0.58 5.92
N SER A 772 19.06 1.41 6.20
CA SER A 772 19.45 1.78 7.56
C SER A 772 18.40 2.65 8.25
N GLU A 773 17.77 3.59 7.53
CA GLU A 773 16.65 4.37 8.05
C GLU A 773 15.46 3.46 8.39
N PHE A 774 15.14 2.49 7.52
CA PHE A 774 14.08 1.53 7.77
C PHE A 774 14.34 0.68 9.00
N GLU A 775 15.55 0.11 9.12
CA GLU A 775 15.99 -0.64 10.31
C GLU A 775 15.87 0.21 11.58
N TYR A 776 16.28 1.48 11.52
CA TYR A 776 16.19 2.42 12.64
C TYR A 776 14.74 2.63 13.12
N TYR A 777 13.80 2.93 12.22
CA TYR A 777 12.40 3.14 12.64
C TYR A 777 11.72 1.84 13.05
N LEU A 778 12.09 0.73 12.43
CA LEU A 778 11.62 -0.61 12.78
C LEU A 778 12.05 -0.99 14.21
N GLU A 779 13.33 -0.82 14.56
CA GLU A 779 13.84 -1.04 15.92
C GLU A 779 13.11 -0.17 16.95
N ASN A 780 12.91 1.12 16.65
CA ASN A 780 12.20 2.03 17.53
C ASN A 780 10.73 1.63 17.72
N ALA A 781 10.04 1.19 16.67
CA ALA A 781 8.64 0.73 16.76
C ALA A 781 8.49 -0.46 17.71
N PHE A 782 9.34 -1.47 17.57
CA PHE A 782 9.30 -2.66 18.44
C PHE A 782 9.80 -2.38 19.86
N ALA A 783 10.72 -1.42 20.04
CA ALA A 783 11.11 -0.93 21.36
C ALA A 783 9.92 -0.27 22.08
N VAL A 784 9.22 0.65 21.43
CA VAL A 784 8.02 1.30 21.97
C VAL A 784 6.92 0.27 22.27
N TYR A 785 6.67 -0.66 21.34
CA TYR A 785 5.70 -1.74 21.53
C TYR A 785 6.00 -2.62 22.75
N SER A 786 7.29 -2.80 23.05
CA SER A 786 7.76 -3.56 24.21
C SER A 786 7.89 -2.73 25.49
N GLN A 787 7.31 -1.52 25.51
CA GLN A 787 7.38 -0.56 26.62
C GLN A 787 8.82 -0.20 27.03
N ARG A 788 9.73 -0.14 26.04
CA ARG A 788 11.12 0.23 26.24
C ARG A 788 11.36 1.66 25.79
N ASN A 789 12.37 2.28 26.38
CA ASN A 789 12.93 3.50 25.82
C ASN A 789 13.53 3.17 24.44
N PRO A 790 13.09 3.84 23.37
CA PRO A 790 13.70 3.70 22.07
C PRO A 790 15.19 4.06 22.17
N ARG A 791 16.06 3.34 21.44
CA ARG A 791 17.51 3.57 21.47
C ARG A 791 17.89 4.97 20.99
N TYR A 792 17.02 5.55 20.18
CA TYR A 792 17.21 6.83 19.55
C TYR A 792 16.05 7.75 19.89
N LYS A 793 16.29 9.07 19.89
CA LYS A 793 15.21 10.04 20.05
C LYS A 793 14.22 9.83 18.90
N ASN A 794 12.99 9.44 19.21
CA ASN A 794 11.91 9.35 18.25
C ASN A 794 11.63 10.74 17.69
N ASP A 795 12.23 11.08 16.55
CA ASP A 795 11.82 12.24 15.79
C ASP A 795 11.00 11.78 14.60
N ILE A 796 9.68 11.73 14.75
CA ILE A 796 8.79 11.48 13.62
C ILE A 796 8.95 12.57 12.54
N LYS A 797 9.46 13.76 12.89
CA LYS A 797 9.67 14.85 11.93
C LYS A 797 10.68 14.48 10.84
N SER A 798 11.63 13.57 11.08
CA SER A 798 12.54 13.11 10.03
C SER A 798 11.85 12.28 8.96
N LEU A 799 10.64 11.74 9.21
CA LEU A 799 9.79 11.10 8.20
C LEU A 799 9.04 12.13 7.34
N TYR A 800 8.92 13.39 7.77
CA TYR A 800 8.17 14.41 7.03
C TYR A 800 8.87 14.87 5.74
N LYS A 801 10.16 14.55 5.59
CA LYS A 801 10.95 14.87 4.40
C LYS A 801 10.51 14.09 3.15
N TYR A 802 9.88 12.93 3.32
CA TYR A 802 9.51 12.07 2.19
C TYR A 802 8.33 12.68 1.43
N LEU A 803 8.42 12.68 0.09
CA LEU A 803 7.41 13.25 -0.79
C LEU A 803 6.04 12.62 -0.53
N ASP A 804 6.02 11.31 -0.30
CA ASP A 804 4.79 10.56 -0.09
C ASP A 804 4.01 11.02 1.15
N PHE A 805 4.73 11.40 2.22
CA PHE A 805 4.15 12.04 3.40
C PHE A 805 3.60 13.43 3.07
N LYS A 806 4.38 14.26 2.35
CA LYS A 806 3.95 15.60 1.95
C LYS A 806 2.69 15.56 1.08
N LEU A 807 2.62 14.64 0.12
CA LEU A 807 1.44 14.44 -0.73
C LEU A 807 0.24 13.95 0.06
N ASN A 808 0.42 13.06 1.05
CA ASN A 808 -0.67 12.69 1.96
C ASN A 808 -1.18 13.92 2.74
N ILE A 809 -0.31 14.79 3.25
CA ILE A 809 -0.73 16.07 3.86
C ILE A 809 -1.53 16.90 2.86
N MET A 810 -1.07 17.04 1.61
CA MET A 810 -1.80 17.80 0.58
C MET A 810 -3.20 17.23 0.32
N GLN A 811 -3.38 15.91 0.38
CA GLN A 811 -4.69 15.27 0.27
C GLN A 811 -5.67 15.77 1.35
N TYR A 812 -5.26 15.79 2.62
CA TYR A 812 -6.08 16.31 3.73
C TYR A 812 -6.45 17.77 3.50
N LEU A 813 -5.50 18.60 3.05
CA LEU A 813 -5.74 20.03 2.81
C LEU A 813 -6.69 20.27 1.63
N ILE A 814 -6.50 19.56 0.50
CA ILE A 814 -7.38 19.67 -0.67
C ILE A 814 -8.81 19.28 -0.29
N GLN A 815 -8.98 18.18 0.46
CA GLN A 815 -10.30 17.73 0.90
C GLN A 815 -10.97 18.71 1.86
N ALA A 816 -10.21 19.28 2.81
CA ALA A 816 -10.69 20.25 3.79
C ALA A 816 -11.10 21.58 3.14
N VAL A 817 -10.24 22.16 2.29
CA VAL A 817 -10.57 23.37 1.52
C VAL A 817 -11.78 23.12 0.61
N GLY A 818 -11.84 21.93 0.01
CA GLY A 818 -12.96 21.51 -0.81
C GLY A 818 -14.33 21.53 -0.10
N ARG A 819 -14.36 21.53 1.24
CA ARG A 819 -15.62 21.61 2.03
C ARG A 819 -16.28 22.97 1.94
N ILE A 820 -15.53 24.05 1.74
CA ILE A 820 -16.05 25.43 1.62
C ILE A 820 -16.27 25.86 0.16
N CYS A 821 -16.17 24.91 -0.79
CA CYS A 821 -16.23 25.19 -2.22
C CYS A 821 -17.45 24.58 -2.93
N ARG A 822 -18.52 24.22 -2.21
CA ARG A 822 -19.58 23.34 -2.75
C ARG A 822 -20.77 24.06 -3.36
N THR A 823 -21.11 25.24 -2.86
CA THR A 823 -22.29 26.01 -3.29
C THR A 823 -21.95 26.99 -4.39
N ASN A 824 -22.96 27.38 -5.17
CA ASN A 824 -22.84 28.42 -6.19
C ASN A 824 -23.24 29.82 -5.71
N MET A 825 -23.48 29.98 -4.41
CA MET A 825 -23.74 31.25 -3.76
C MET A 825 -22.56 31.58 -2.86
N LYS A 826 -21.76 32.58 -3.22
CA LYS A 826 -20.52 32.94 -2.54
C LYS A 826 -20.61 34.30 -1.85
N ARG A 827 -19.87 34.47 -0.76
CA ARG A 827 -19.59 35.80 -0.22
C ARG A 827 -18.70 36.58 -1.20
N PRO A 828 -18.80 37.92 -1.25
CA PRO A 828 -17.89 38.73 -2.05
C PRO A 828 -16.41 38.58 -1.68
N GLN A 829 -16.14 38.30 -0.40
CA GLN A 829 -14.81 38.10 0.14
C GLN A 829 -14.74 36.76 0.87
N ILE A 830 -13.69 35.97 0.61
CA ILE A 830 -13.38 34.71 1.29
C ILE A 830 -11.99 34.85 1.93
N TYR A 831 -11.87 34.49 3.20
CA TYR A 831 -10.64 34.60 3.98
C TYR A 831 -10.07 33.23 4.35
N LEU A 832 -8.85 32.98 3.91
CA LEU A 832 -8.14 31.72 4.12
C LEU A 832 -6.87 31.97 4.93
N PHE A 833 -6.64 31.14 5.93
CA PHE A 833 -5.50 31.23 6.83
C PHE A 833 -4.81 29.87 6.90
N VAL A 834 -3.48 29.87 6.82
CA VAL A 834 -2.69 28.64 6.88
C VAL A 834 -1.59 28.76 7.91
N ASP A 835 -1.36 27.69 8.66
CA ASP A 835 -0.28 27.62 9.63
C ASP A 835 1.09 27.69 8.95
N GLN A 836 2.01 28.49 9.49
CA GLN A 836 3.36 28.62 8.95
C GLN A 836 4.10 27.29 8.81
N HIS A 837 3.90 26.32 9.71
CA HIS A 837 4.67 25.07 9.72
C HIS A 837 4.27 24.12 8.59
N LEU A 838 3.22 24.48 7.83
CA LEU A 838 2.92 23.80 6.59
C LEU A 838 4.07 23.96 5.57
N ASP A 839 4.91 24.98 5.68
CA ASP A 839 6.05 25.22 4.78
C ASP A 839 6.97 24.00 4.61
N ALA A 840 7.30 23.32 5.70
CA ALA A 840 8.19 22.16 5.74
C ALA A 840 7.59 20.92 5.08
N VAL A 841 6.26 20.85 5.00
CA VAL A 841 5.50 19.69 4.51
C VAL A 841 4.69 19.99 3.25
N TRP A 842 4.73 21.22 2.74
CA TRP A 842 4.01 21.65 1.57
C TRP A 842 4.69 21.14 0.30
N SER A 843 3.90 20.59 -0.62
CA SER A 843 4.38 20.11 -1.92
C SER A 843 3.58 20.74 -3.06
N ASN A 844 4.28 21.11 -4.13
CA ASN A 844 3.68 21.58 -5.37
C ASN A 844 3.50 20.47 -6.41
N GLU A 845 3.93 19.23 -6.11
CA GLU A 845 3.91 18.08 -7.02
C GLU A 845 2.53 17.39 -7.05
N LEU A 846 1.47 18.17 -7.32
CA LEU A 846 0.07 17.70 -7.30
C LEU A 846 -0.38 17.07 -8.64
N GLY A 847 0.50 16.98 -9.64
CA GLY A 847 0.16 16.42 -10.96
C GLY A 847 -0.96 17.19 -11.68
N GLU A 848 -1.83 16.46 -12.39
CA GLU A 848 -2.95 17.02 -13.16
C GLU A 848 -4.24 17.22 -12.33
N ILE A 849 -4.15 17.24 -10.99
CA ILE A 849 -5.34 17.34 -10.14
C ILE A 849 -6.07 18.67 -10.38
N PRO A 850 -7.41 18.65 -10.61
CA PRO A 850 -8.19 19.85 -10.80
C PRO A 850 -8.34 20.62 -9.48
N LEU A 851 -7.62 21.74 -9.33
CA LEU A 851 -7.66 22.59 -8.13
C LEU A 851 -8.71 23.71 -8.24
N LEU A 852 -9.45 23.93 -7.15
CA LEU A 852 -10.43 25.02 -7.01
C LEU A 852 -9.74 26.37 -6.67
N PRO A 853 -10.40 27.51 -6.95
CA PRO A 853 -9.82 28.85 -6.75
C PRO A 853 -9.28 29.09 -5.34
N GLU A 854 -9.98 28.62 -4.31
CA GLU A 854 -9.61 28.76 -2.90
C GLU A 854 -8.27 28.07 -2.59
N PHE A 855 -8.08 26.83 -3.07
CA PHE A 855 -6.82 26.11 -2.88
C PHE A 855 -5.67 26.73 -3.70
N LYS A 856 -5.95 27.22 -4.91
CA LYS A 856 -4.96 27.94 -5.74
C LYS A 856 -4.46 29.21 -5.05
N ALA A 857 -5.33 29.92 -4.34
CA ALA A 857 -4.95 31.10 -3.55
C ALA A 857 -3.95 30.73 -2.44
N ILE A 858 -4.25 29.66 -1.68
CA ILE A 858 -3.33 29.13 -0.65
C ILE A 858 -2.01 28.70 -1.28
N GLN A 859 -2.04 27.95 -2.38
CA GLN A 859 -0.84 27.48 -3.07
C GLN A 859 0.07 28.64 -3.50
N LYS A 860 -0.51 29.73 -4.05
CA LYS A 860 0.23 30.93 -4.43
C LYS A 860 0.87 31.61 -3.21
N THR A 861 0.15 31.69 -2.08
CA THR A 861 0.68 32.24 -0.83
C THR A 861 1.84 31.40 -0.30
N MET A 862 1.69 30.07 -0.24
CA MET A 862 2.76 29.16 0.20
C MET A 862 3.99 29.17 -0.70
N GLN A 863 3.82 29.24 -2.03
CA GLN A 863 4.94 29.38 -2.97
C GLN A 863 5.71 30.69 -2.78
N LYS A 864 5.02 31.79 -2.47
CA LYS A 864 5.68 33.07 -2.16
C LYS A 864 6.46 32.97 -0.85
N TYR A 865 5.91 32.28 0.14
CA TYR A 865 6.55 32.04 1.43
C TYR A 865 7.80 31.14 1.31
N GLN A 866 7.71 30.02 0.58
CA GLN A 866 8.80 29.04 0.42
C GLN A 866 10.01 29.54 -0.40
N LYS A 867 9.85 30.48 -1.35
CA LYS A 867 10.94 30.99 -2.21
C LYS A 867 12.11 31.65 -1.43
N LEU A 868 11.97 31.85 -0.12
CA LEU A 868 13.01 32.33 0.79
C LEU A 868 13.92 31.22 1.34
N ALA A 869 13.66 29.94 1.05
CA ALA A 869 14.49 28.79 1.43
C ALA A 869 14.92 27.98 0.19
N VAL A 870 16.21 27.67 0.07
CA VAL A 870 16.78 26.94 -1.10
C VAL A 870 16.68 25.43 -0.89
N ASP A 871 15.95 24.72 -1.75
CA ASP A 871 15.78 23.26 -1.71
C ASP A 871 16.82 22.50 -2.56
N LYS A 872 17.33 21.38 -2.01
CA LYS A 872 18.06 20.34 -2.75
C LYS A 872 17.08 19.21 -3.09
N ASN A 873 16.85 18.93 -4.37
CA ASN A 873 15.94 17.85 -4.79
C ASN A 873 16.68 16.50 -4.74
N ARG A 874 16.29 15.64 -3.78
CA ARG A 874 16.71 14.23 -3.71
C ARG A 874 16.00 13.41 -4.81
N ILE A 875 16.75 12.56 -5.50
CA ILE A 875 16.28 11.60 -6.51
C ILE A 875 16.16 10.21 -5.89
N THR A 876 15.30 9.40 -6.49
CA THR A 876 14.91 8.05 -6.07
C THR A 876 16.03 7.01 -6.04
N GLY A 877 16.04 6.14 -5.02
CA GLY A 877 16.88 4.94 -4.96
C GLY A 877 16.23 3.67 -5.55
N GLN A 878 15.01 3.74 -6.09
CA GLN A 878 14.27 2.59 -6.63
C GLN A 878 15.04 1.82 -7.72
N PRO A 879 15.65 2.49 -8.72
CA PRO A 879 16.36 1.75 -9.77
C PRO A 879 17.52 0.92 -9.23
N LYS A 880 18.26 1.44 -8.24
CA LYS A 880 19.35 0.72 -7.57
C LYS A 880 18.84 -0.55 -6.89
N ARG A 881 17.72 -0.48 -6.16
CA ARG A 881 17.14 -1.65 -5.47
C ARG A 881 16.69 -2.74 -6.42
N TYR A 882 16.09 -2.35 -7.54
CA TYR A 882 15.69 -3.30 -8.58
C TYR A 882 16.92 -4.02 -9.13
N ILE A 883 17.95 -3.25 -9.50
CA ILE A 883 19.24 -3.78 -9.98
C ILE A 883 19.88 -4.72 -8.94
N ASP A 884 19.96 -4.31 -7.66
CA ASP A 884 20.51 -5.12 -6.57
C ASP A 884 19.68 -6.38 -6.28
N SER A 885 18.38 -6.36 -6.56
CA SER A 885 17.53 -7.55 -6.42
C SER A 885 17.89 -8.61 -7.47
N LEU A 886 18.14 -8.20 -8.72
CA LEU A 886 18.55 -9.11 -9.79
C LEU A 886 19.98 -9.61 -9.55
N TYR A 887 20.92 -8.74 -9.19
CA TYR A 887 22.29 -9.16 -8.85
C TYR A 887 22.35 -10.19 -7.72
N ARG A 888 21.51 -10.04 -6.68
CA ARG A 888 21.42 -11.05 -5.61
C ARG A 888 20.93 -12.40 -6.11
N LYS A 889 19.95 -12.44 -7.01
CA LYS A 889 19.46 -13.70 -7.60
C LYS A 889 20.55 -14.37 -8.43
N PHE A 890 21.29 -13.60 -9.24
CA PHE A 890 22.40 -14.12 -10.03
C PHE A 890 23.55 -14.65 -9.14
N SER A 891 23.94 -13.87 -8.13
CA SER A 891 25.02 -14.25 -7.19
C SER A 891 24.69 -15.51 -6.38
N ASN A 892 23.43 -15.70 -6.01
CA ASN A 892 22.97 -16.86 -5.25
C ASN A 892 22.57 -18.06 -6.14
N GLN A 893 22.79 -17.99 -7.45
CA GLN A 893 22.41 -19.02 -8.42
C GLN A 893 20.91 -19.41 -8.33
N SER A 894 20.06 -18.45 -7.97
CA SER A 894 18.62 -18.63 -7.75
C SER A 894 17.77 -17.90 -8.80
N ALA A 895 18.39 -17.44 -9.89
CA ALA A 895 17.71 -16.73 -10.97
C ALA A 895 16.91 -17.69 -11.84
N SER A 896 15.71 -17.27 -12.23
CA SER A 896 14.87 -17.97 -13.20
C SER A 896 15.20 -17.56 -14.64
N GLU A 897 14.73 -18.31 -15.62
CA GLU A 897 14.79 -17.90 -17.04
C GLU A 897 14.13 -16.55 -17.28
N ASN A 898 13.06 -16.24 -16.54
CA ASN A 898 12.37 -14.96 -16.63
C ASN A 898 13.22 -13.80 -16.07
N ASP A 899 13.97 -14.02 -14.99
CA ASP A 899 14.89 -13.00 -14.44
C ASP A 899 15.98 -12.62 -15.44
N ILE A 900 16.54 -13.62 -16.14
CA ILE A 900 17.53 -13.40 -17.21
C ILE A 900 16.91 -12.63 -18.36
N TYR A 901 15.70 -12.99 -18.77
CA TYR A 901 14.98 -12.31 -19.84
C TYR A 901 14.68 -10.83 -19.49
N LEU A 902 14.25 -10.56 -18.25
CA LEU A 902 14.03 -9.22 -17.72
C LEU A 902 15.31 -8.38 -17.73
N TRP A 903 16.42 -8.98 -17.32
CA TRP A 903 17.73 -8.34 -17.28
C TRP A 903 18.26 -7.98 -18.68
N ARG A 904 18.10 -8.89 -19.65
CA ARG A 904 18.40 -8.61 -21.07
C ARG A 904 17.55 -7.47 -21.61
N GLN A 905 16.24 -7.48 -21.36
CA GLN A 905 15.36 -6.39 -21.77
C GLN A 905 15.73 -5.06 -21.13
N LEU A 906 16.10 -5.06 -19.85
CA LEU A 906 16.55 -3.86 -19.15
C LEU A 906 17.74 -3.22 -19.88
N ARG A 907 18.77 -4.01 -20.21
CA ARG A 907 19.96 -3.53 -20.94
C ARG A 907 19.60 -3.02 -22.33
N GLU A 908 18.78 -3.77 -23.07
CA GLU A 908 18.31 -3.41 -24.41
C GLU A 908 17.55 -2.08 -24.42
N ILE A 909 16.64 -1.87 -23.46
CA ILE A 909 15.89 -0.63 -23.30
C ILE A 909 16.83 0.54 -22.98
N CYS A 910 17.82 0.34 -22.10
CA CYS A 910 18.79 1.38 -21.78
C CYS A 910 19.61 1.77 -23.03
N LEU A 911 19.99 0.81 -23.87
CA LEU A 911 20.73 1.05 -25.12
C LEU A 911 19.88 1.80 -26.15
N LYS A 912 18.63 1.39 -26.38
CA LYS A 912 17.72 2.04 -27.33
C LYS A 912 17.23 3.41 -26.86
N TYR A 913 16.98 3.57 -25.56
CA TYR A 913 16.34 4.75 -24.99
C TYR A 913 17.10 5.32 -23.78
N PRO A 914 18.36 5.76 -23.92
CA PRO A 914 19.07 6.50 -22.86
C PRO A 914 18.43 7.86 -22.54
N GLN A 915 17.64 8.38 -23.48
CA GLN A 915 16.79 9.57 -23.36
C GLN A 915 15.43 9.31 -24.01
N LYS A 916 14.37 9.96 -23.54
CA LYS A 916 13.03 9.88 -24.14
C LYS A 916 12.36 11.25 -24.29
N ASN A 917 11.56 11.41 -25.35
CA ASN A 917 10.74 12.63 -25.55
C ASN A 917 9.37 12.53 -24.86
N THR A 918 8.87 11.31 -24.66
CA THR A 918 7.61 10.99 -23.97
C THR A 918 7.81 9.71 -23.16
N HIS A 919 7.08 9.57 -22.06
CA HIS A 919 6.99 8.28 -21.37
C HIS A 919 6.26 7.30 -22.31
N SER A 920 6.88 6.16 -22.60
CA SER A 920 6.24 5.07 -23.34
C SER A 920 5.51 4.14 -22.35
N ASP A 921 4.52 3.38 -22.84
CA ASP A 921 3.76 2.36 -22.09
C ASP A 921 4.63 1.11 -21.76
N HIS A 922 5.76 1.32 -21.08
CA HIS A 922 6.67 0.24 -20.68
C HIS A 922 6.88 0.23 -19.17
N ASN A 923 6.96 -0.98 -18.61
CA ASN A 923 7.16 -1.30 -17.18
C ASN A 923 8.49 -0.77 -16.56
N PHE A 924 9.24 0.07 -17.28
CA PHE A 924 10.59 0.55 -16.93
C PHE A 924 10.69 2.07 -16.80
N ASN A 925 9.57 2.79 -16.72
CA ASN A 925 9.58 4.26 -16.57
C ASN A 925 10.28 4.73 -15.27
N PHE A 926 10.30 3.90 -14.22
CA PHE A 926 11.00 4.19 -12.97
C PHE A 926 12.53 4.33 -13.12
N LEU A 927 13.11 3.86 -14.23
CA LEU A 927 14.55 4.00 -14.50
C LEU A 927 14.97 5.44 -14.82
N TYR A 928 14.00 6.31 -15.12
CA TYR A 928 14.21 7.64 -15.68
C TYR A 928 13.89 8.78 -14.69
N ILE A 929 14.53 9.92 -14.92
CA ILE A 929 14.27 11.20 -14.27
C ILE A 929 13.64 12.14 -15.28
N THR A 930 12.60 12.87 -14.86
CA THR A 930 11.92 13.87 -15.68
C THR A 930 12.28 15.29 -15.22
N PHE A 931 12.57 16.17 -16.17
CA PHE A 931 12.87 17.59 -15.96
C PHE A 931 11.79 18.48 -16.58
N ASP A 932 11.49 19.61 -15.95
CA ASP A 932 10.49 20.57 -16.43
C ASP A 932 10.81 21.09 -17.85
N LYS A 933 12.11 21.30 -18.11
CA LYS A 933 12.68 21.78 -19.37
C LYS A 933 13.68 20.76 -19.91
N SER A 934 13.82 20.71 -21.23
CA SER A 934 14.80 19.82 -21.86
C SER A 934 16.21 20.24 -21.47
N VAL A 935 17.01 19.26 -21.03
CA VAL A 935 18.40 19.43 -20.61
C VAL A 935 19.32 18.53 -21.45
N LYS A 936 20.53 19.01 -21.74
CA LYS A 936 21.59 18.25 -22.43
C LYS A 936 22.43 17.37 -21.50
N SER A 937 22.37 17.62 -20.20
CA SER A 937 23.08 16.89 -19.16
C SER A 937 22.57 17.32 -17.79
N TYR A 938 22.86 16.56 -16.75
CA TYR A 938 22.59 16.96 -15.38
C TYR A 938 23.71 16.50 -14.44
N CYS A 939 23.86 17.22 -13.33
CA CYS A 939 24.85 16.94 -12.29
C CYS A 939 24.17 16.33 -11.05
N TYR A 940 24.90 15.47 -10.36
CA TYR A 940 24.44 14.80 -9.16
C TYR A 940 25.56 14.57 -8.16
N GLN A 941 25.15 14.36 -6.91
CA GLN A 941 25.97 13.78 -5.84
C GLN A 941 25.32 12.49 -5.35
N THR A 942 26.12 11.57 -4.82
CA THR A 942 25.65 10.29 -4.31
C THR A 942 26.29 9.95 -2.97
N GLU A 943 25.53 9.27 -2.12
CA GLU A 943 25.98 8.64 -0.87
C GLU A 943 25.59 7.15 -0.92
N ASP A 944 26.33 6.29 -0.20
CA ASP A 944 26.06 4.86 -0.03
C ASP A 944 25.82 4.09 -1.35
N ASP A 945 26.73 4.19 -2.31
CA ASP A 945 26.66 3.49 -3.62
C ASP A 945 25.31 3.69 -4.35
N TYR A 946 24.96 4.94 -4.65
CA TYR A 946 23.71 5.32 -5.32
C TYR A 946 22.41 5.01 -4.55
N GLN A 947 22.48 4.66 -3.25
CA GLN A 947 21.26 4.58 -2.43
C GLN A 947 20.60 5.96 -2.24
N ASN A 948 21.41 7.01 -2.10
CA ASN A 948 20.93 8.39 -2.02
C ASN A 948 21.58 9.22 -3.13
N VAL A 949 20.76 9.80 -4.00
CA VAL A 949 21.21 10.62 -5.12
C VAL A 949 20.57 11.99 -5.01
N TYR A 950 21.34 13.06 -5.19
CA TYR A 950 20.85 14.44 -5.12
C TYR A 950 21.16 15.17 -6.43
N LEU A 951 20.16 15.86 -7.00
CA LEU A 951 20.41 16.78 -8.11
C LEU A 951 21.11 18.02 -7.59
N THR A 952 22.23 18.37 -8.23
CA THR A 952 23.05 19.50 -7.84
C THR A 952 23.42 20.33 -9.06
N LYS A 953 23.95 21.54 -8.83
CA LYS A 953 24.51 22.36 -9.91
C LYS A 953 25.91 21.89 -10.33
N SER A 954 26.64 21.20 -9.44
CA SER A 954 28.00 20.71 -9.63
C SER A 954 28.19 19.32 -9.00
N GLY A 955 29.12 18.51 -9.51
CA GLY A 955 29.37 17.15 -9.04
C GLY A 955 29.62 16.17 -10.17
N LEU A 956 29.26 14.90 -9.95
CA LEU A 956 29.28 13.88 -10.99
C LEU A 956 28.25 14.21 -12.07
N LYS A 957 28.48 13.79 -13.32
CA LYS A 957 27.68 14.24 -14.46
C LYS A 957 27.15 13.07 -15.28
N VAL A 958 25.89 13.18 -15.71
CA VAL A 958 25.29 12.34 -16.75
C VAL A 958 25.18 13.17 -18.02
N SER A 959 25.85 12.73 -19.08
CA SER A 959 26.00 13.46 -20.35
C SER A 959 26.53 12.57 -21.47
N HIS A 960 26.43 13.07 -22.70
CA HIS A 960 27.07 12.47 -23.88
C HIS A 960 28.56 12.17 -23.66
N ALA A 961 29.35 13.17 -23.26
CA ALA A 961 30.79 13.00 -23.02
C ALA A 961 31.10 11.92 -21.95
N THR A 962 30.34 11.90 -20.85
CA THR A 962 30.56 10.90 -19.78
C THR A 962 30.18 9.48 -20.17
N SER A 963 29.44 9.27 -21.26
CA SER A 963 29.20 7.94 -21.85
C SER A 963 30.32 7.49 -22.80
N ARG A 964 31.14 8.43 -23.28
CA ARG A 964 32.18 8.23 -24.31
C ARG A 964 31.65 7.75 -25.67
N LEU A 965 30.36 7.98 -25.94
CA LEU A 965 29.76 7.75 -27.25
C LEU A 965 30.47 8.52 -28.36
N ASP A 966 30.94 9.73 -28.09
CA ASP A 966 31.72 10.55 -29.03
C ASP A 966 33.03 9.87 -29.46
N LEU A 967 33.61 9.02 -28.60
CA LEU A 967 34.80 8.23 -28.91
C LEU A 967 34.44 6.94 -29.64
N LEU A 968 33.48 6.18 -29.12
CA LEU A 968 33.04 4.91 -29.73
C LEU A 968 32.51 5.11 -31.16
N MET A 969 31.75 6.18 -31.40
CA MET A 969 31.13 6.46 -32.70
C MET A 969 32.11 7.00 -33.75
N LYS A 970 33.38 7.25 -33.39
CA LYS A 970 34.46 7.48 -34.37
C LYS A 970 34.85 6.19 -35.08
N ILE A 971 34.56 5.03 -34.50
CA ILE A 971 34.83 3.71 -35.08
C ILE A 971 33.72 3.42 -36.11
N PRO A 972 34.00 3.40 -37.43
CA PRO A 972 32.95 3.32 -38.45
C PRO A 972 32.08 2.06 -38.32
N LEU A 973 32.69 0.93 -37.96
CA LEU A 973 31.99 -0.33 -37.75
C LEU A 973 30.96 -0.25 -36.61
N LEU A 974 31.35 0.29 -35.45
CA LEU A 974 30.44 0.44 -34.30
C LEU A 974 29.29 1.40 -34.65
N LYS A 975 29.59 2.49 -35.34
CA LYS A 975 28.56 3.43 -35.78
C LYS A 975 27.52 2.78 -36.72
N GLN A 976 27.97 1.96 -37.66
CA GLN A 976 27.08 1.20 -38.55
C GLN A 976 26.20 0.21 -37.77
N HIS A 977 26.79 -0.48 -36.79
CA HIS A 977 26.06 -1.39 -35.91
C HIS A 977 24.96 -0.67 -35.10
N PHE A 978 25.26 0.50 -34.55
CA PHE A 978 24.28 1.29 -33.79
C PHE A 978 23.11 1.75 -34.68
N ILE A 979 23.39 2.17 -35.91
CA ILE A 979 22.35 2.52 -36.88
C ILE A 979 21.46 1.32 -37.18
N LYS A 980 22.05 0.14 -37.43
CA LYS A 980 21.31 -1.09 -37.74
C LYS A 980 20.37 -1.52 -36.60
N ASN A 981 20.79 -1.37 -35.35
CA ASN A 981 20.03 -1.80 -34.17
C ASN A 981 19.15 -0.70 -33.57
N ASN A 982 19.08 0.47 -34.21
CA ASN A 982 18.36 1.66 -33.72
C ASN A 982 18.85 2.16 -32.34
N TYR A 983 20.15 2.07 -32.09
CA TYR A 983 20.77 2.65 -30.89
C TYR A 983 21.20 4.10 -31.15
N PRO A 984 20.96 5.04 -30.21
CA PRO A 984 21.38 6.42 -30.38
C PRO A 984 22.91 6.53 -30.39
N PHE A 985 23.45 7.14 -31.44
CA PHE A 985 24.88 7.48 -31.56
C PHE A 985 25.19 8.90 -31.03
N MET A 986 24.17 9.67 -30.63
CA MET A 986 24.29 10.99 -30.01
C MET A 986 23.24 11.17 -28.91
N LEU A 987 23.61 11.81 -27.80
CA LEU A 987 22.71 12.12 -26.69
C LEU A 987 22.47 13.63 -26.65
N ASP A 988 21.24 14.05 -26.94
CA ASP A 988 20.86 15.45 -27.17
C ASP A 988 20.09 16.06 -25.98
N SER A 989 19.44 17.20 -26.19
CA SER A 989 18.58 17.82 -25.18
C SER A 989 17.27 17.04 -25.03
N SER A 990 16.98 16.56 -23.82
CA SER A 990 15.78 15.80 -23.52
C SER A 990 15.19 16.18 -22.16
N LYS A 991 13.87 16.03 -22.00
CA LYS A 991 13.18 16.17 -20.71
C LYS A 991 13.29 14.91 -19.85
N ILE A 992 13.52 13.75 -20.45
CA ILE A 992 13.53 12.47 -19.74
C ILE A 992 14.88 11.79 -19.99
N TRP A 993 15.59 11.48 -18.91
CA TRP A 993 16.92 10.89 -18.91
C TRP A 993 16.98 9.67 -18.00
N LEU A 994 17.82 8.68 -18.31
CA LEU A 994 18.14 7.62 -17.34
C LEU A 994 18.68 8.22 -16.04
N SER A 995 18.32 7.64 -14.91
CA SER A 995 18.85 8.00 -13.58
C SER A 995 20.34 7.67 -13.46
N PRO A 996 21.10 8.29 -12.52
CA PRO A 996 22.55 8.09 -12.42
C PRO A 996 22.99 6.63 -12.28
N VAL A 997 22.32 5.85 -11.42
CA VAL A 997 22.67 4.44 -11.22
C VAL A 997 22.43 3.62 -12.49
N VAL A 998 21.31 3.84 -13.18
CA VAL A 998 20.99 3.09 -14.41
C VAL A 998 21.94 3.51 -15.52
N PHE A 999 22.24 4.81 -15.63
CA PHE A 999 23.18 5.33 -16.62
C PHE A 999 24.59 4.78 -16.43
N ASN A 1000 25.09 4.73 -15.18
CA ASN A 1000 26.47 4.29 -14.92
C ASN A 1000 26.61 2.77 -14.86
N ASN A 1001 25.70 2.06 -14.20
CA ASN A 1001 25.87 0.63 -13.92
C ASN A 1001 25.26 -0.25 -15.02
N ILE A 1002 24.21 0.20 -15.69
CA ILE A 1002 23.50 -0.60 -16.70
C ILE A 1002 23.83 -0.13 -18.11
N TYR A 1003 23.54 1.13 -18.42
CA TYR A 1003 23.71 1.66 -19.78
C TYR A 1003 25.16 1.60 -20.25
N LYS A 1004 26.12 2.10 -19.45
CA LYS A 1004 27.54 2.02 -19.81
C LYS A 1004 28.09 0.59 -19.85
N GLY A 1005 27.59 -0.30 -18.99
CA GLY A 1005 27.95 -1.72 -18.99
C GLY A 1005 27.52 -2.39 -20.29
N ALA A 1006 26.22 -2.29 -20.61
CA ALA A 1006 25.64 -2.79 -21.86
C ALA A 1006 26.32 -2.18 -23.11
N LEU A 1007 26.68 -0.90 -23.04
CA LEU A 1007 27.43 -0.23 -24.10
C LEU A 1007 28.80 -0.89 -24.33
N GLY A 1008 29.51 -1.24 -23.26
CA GLY A 1008 30.81 -1.92 -23.30
C GLY A 1008 30.71 -3.33 -23.86
N GLU A 1009 29.76 -4.12 -23.35
CA GLU A 1009 29.46 -5.49 -23.79
C GLU A 1009 29.15 -5.53 -25.30
N GLU A 1010 28.23 -4.67 -25.75
CA GLU A 1010 27.79 -4.63 -27.15
C GLU A 1010 28.92 -4.19 -28.09
N CYS A 1011 29.69 -3.16 -27.72
CA CYS A 1011 30.83 -2.72 -28.54
C CYS A 1011 31.95 -3.78 -28.57
N GLY A 1012 32.21 -4.43 -27.44
CA GLY A 1012 33.22 -5.49 -27.32
C GLY A 1012 32.92 -6.67 -28.21
N LYS A 1013 31.68 -7.15 -28.19
CA LYS A 1013 31.21 -8.23 -29.05
C LYS A 1013 31.41 -7.92 -30.54
N VAL A 1014 31.01 -6.73 -30.99
CA VAL A 1014 31.18 -6.32 -32.40
C VAL A 1014 32.66 -6.26 -32.81
N LEU A 1015 33.52 -5.74 -31.93
CA LEU A 1015 34.97 -5.70 -32.19
C LEU A 1015 35.57 -7.11 -32.23
N TRP A 1016 35.18 -7.97 -31.29
CA TRP A 1016 35.65 -9.35 -31.19
C TRP A 1016 35.34 -10.13 -32.47
N GLU A 1017 34.10 -10.04 -32.95
CA GLU A 1017 33.67 -10.65 -34.22
C GLU A 1017 34.43 -10.06 -35.42
N SER A 1018 34.68 -8.75 -35.42
CA SER A 1018 35.43 -8.08 -36.50
C SER A 1018 36.89 -8.54 -36.60
N TYR A 1019 37.47 -8.97 -35.48
CA TYR A 1019 38.83 -9.50 -35.41
C TYR A 1019 38.91 -10.99 -35.76
N ARG A 1020 37.78 -11.63 -36.12
CA ARG A 1020 37.69 -13.06 -36.49
C ARG A 1020 38.15 -14.01 -35.38
N LEU A 1021 37.98 -13.58 -34.13
CA LEU A 1021 38.23 -14.42 -32.97
C LEU A 1021 37.11 -15.49 -32.80
N PRO A 1022 37.33 -16.54 -31.99
CA PRO A 1022 36.35 -17.61 -31.78
C PRO A 1022 34.97 -17.12 -31.33
N SER A 1023 33.91 -17.85 -31.68
CA SER A 1023 32.53 -17.43 -31.38
C SER A 1023 32.28 -17.29 -29.87
N LEU A 1024 31.66 -16.17 -29.48
CA LEU A 1024 31.23 -15.92 -28.11
C LEU A 1024 29.85 -16.56 -27.88
N ASN A 1025 29.77 -17.42 -26.87
CA ASN A 1025 28.54 -18.05 -26.43
C ASN A 1025 28.04 -17.40 -25.14
N GLU A 1026 26.71 -17.36 -24.99
CA GLU A 1026 26.05 -16.94 -23.75
C GLU A 1026 26.34 -17.93 -22.61
N LEU A 1027 26.29 -17.43 -21.38
CA LEU A 1027 26.49 -18.25 -20.19
C LEU A 1027 25.24 -19.06 -19.82
N PRO A 1028 25.40 -20.29 -19.27
CA PRO A 1028 24.29 -21.07 -18.75
C PRO A 1028 23.73 -20.48 -17.45
N LEU A 1029 22.47 -20.83 -17.14
CA LEU A 1029 21.69 -20.30 -15.99
C LEU A 1029 22.45 -20.32 -14.65
N SER A 1030 23.20 -21.38 -14.36
CA SER A 1030 23.87 -21.59 -13.07
C SER A 1030 25.03 -20.63 -12.80
N ILE A 1031 25.59 -20.00 -13.85
CA ILE A 1031 26.74 -19.08 -13.75
C ILE A 1031 26.50 -17.76 -14.49
N TYR A 1032 25.23 -17.45 -14.78
CA TYR A 1032 24.85 -16.21 -15.47
C TYR A 1032 25.32 -14.97 -14.68
N GLU A 1033 25.85 -13.94 -15.36
CA GLU A 1033 26.51 -12.73 -14.79
C GLU A 1033 27.83 -12.95 -14.03
N PHE A 1034 28.44 -14.14 -14.07
CA PHE A 1034 29.81 -14.29 -13.54
C PHE A 1034 30.83 -13.55 -14.40
N PHE A 1035 30.68 -13.69 -15.72
CA PHE A 1035 31.38 -13.02 -16.81
C PHE A 1035 30.38 -12.66 -17.93
N ASP A 1036 30.82 -11.98 -18.99
CA ASP A 1036 29.92 -11.59 -20.09
C ASP A 1036 29.68 -12.74 -21.07
N PHE A 1037 30.73 -13.46 -21.47
CA PHE A 1037 30.66 -14.53 -22.48
C PHE A 1037 31.61 -15.70 -22.17
N GLN A 1038 31.37 -16.84 -22.81
CA GLN A 1038 32.28 -17.98 -22.83
C GLN A 1038 32.66 -18.40 -24.26
N ILE A 1039 33.88 -18.88 -24.45
CA ILE A 1039 34.34 -19.45 -25.72
C ILE A 1039 34.17 -20.97 -25.67
N SER A 1040 34.66 -21.58 -24.58
CA SER A 1040 34.53 -23.00 -24.23
C SER A 1040 34.24 -23.13 -22.74
N SER A 1041 34.01 -24.34 -22.23
CA SER A 1041 33.66 -24.58 -20.81
C SER A 1041 34.68 -24.07 -19.79
N HIS A 1042 35.91 -23.75 -20.22
CA HIS A 1042 37.00 -23.31 -19.35
C HIS A 1042 37.57 -21.93 -19.71
N ILE A 1043 37.06 -21.26 -20.74
CA ILE A 1043 37.58 -19.98 -21.25
C ILE A 1043 36.47 -18.94 -21.33
N PHE A 1044 36.63 -17.83 -20.60
CA PHE A 1044 35.62 -16.78 -20.46
C PHE A 1044 36.15 -15.41 -20.87
N VAL A 1045 35.24 -14.51 -21.22
CA VAL A 1045 35.52 -13.13 -21.65
C VAL A 1045 34.62 -12.17 -20.88
N ASP A 1046 35.21 -11.07 -20.42
CA ASP A 1046 34.57 -10.02 -19.62
C ASP A 1046 34.98 -8.65 -20.17
N PHE A 1047 34.06 -7.97 -20.85
CA PHE A 1047 34.27 -6.66 -21.42
C PHE A 1047 34.08 -5.56 -20.37
N LYS A 1048 34.87 -4.51 -20.48
CA LYS A 1048 34.84 -3.36 -19.58
C LYS A 1048 34.85 -2.05 -20.36
N HIS A 1049 34.17 -1.07 -19.79
CA HIS A 1049 34.14 0.31 -20.30
C HIS A 1049 34.66 1.26 -19.24
N TRP A 1050 35.90 1.04 -18.80
CA TRP A 1050 36.55 1.81 -17.73
C TRP A 1050 37.27 3.04 -18.28
N LEU A 1051 37.37 4.08 -17.44
CA LEU A 1051 38.16 5.30 -17.73
C LEU A 1051 39.66 5.03 -17.63
N ASP A 1052 40.07 4.22 -16.66
CA ASP A 1052 41.45 3.80 -16.42
C ASP A 1052 41.50 2.28 -16.18
N VAL A 1053 42.67 1.68 -16.39
CA VAL A 1053 42.91 0.25 -16.21
C VAL A 1053 42.89 -0.08 -14.71
N GLN A 1054 42.04 -1.00 -14.27
CA GLN A 1054 41.71 -1.19 -12.85
C GLN A 1054 42.39 -2.40 -12.17
N LEU A 1055 43.02 -3.35 -12.87
CA LEU A 1055 43.53 -4.57 -12.23
C LEU A 1055 44.90 -4.42 -11.53
N ASP A 1056 45.23 -3.23 -11.00
CA ASP A 1056 46.45 -3.07 -10.19
C ASP A 1056 46.29 -3.56 -8.72
N GLY A 1057 45.07 -3.82 -8.23
CA GLY A 1057 44.81 -4.30 -6.87
C GLY A 1057 44.76 -5.84 -6.70
N GLU A 1058 45.41 -6.38 -5.66
CA GLU A 1058 45.39 -7.82 -5.32
C GLU A 1058 43.97 -8.34 -5.02
N ASP A 1059 43.18 -7.59 -4.26
CA ASP A 1059 41.80 -7.96 -3.87
C ASP A 1059 40.87 -8.19 -5.07
N ILE A 1060 41.00 -7.36 -6.12
CA ILE A 1060 40.17 -7.47 -7.34
C ILE A 1060 40.53 -8.75 -8.10
N ARG A 1061 41.83 -9.07 -8.19
CA ARG A 1061 42.31 -10.28 -8.86
C ARG A 1061 41.88 -11.54 -8.09
N GLU A 1062 41.98 -11.52 -6.77
CA GLU A 1062 41.51 -12.62 -5.93
C GLU A 1062 40.01 -12.85 -6.08
N HIS A 1063 39.21 -11.79 -6.18
CA HIS A 1063 37.78 -11.90 -6.45
C HIS A 1063 37.49 -12.59 -7.80
N ILE A 1064 38.24 -12.25 -8.86
CA ILE A 1064 38.10 -12.90 -10.17
C ILE A 1064 38.52 -14.36 -10.11
N PHE A 1065 39.62 -14.69 -9.44
CA PHE A 1065 40.04 -16.09 -9.26
C PHE A 1065 38.99 -16.92 -8.50
N ASN A 1066 38.32 -16.33 -7.50
CA ASN A 1066 37.23 -17.00 -6.79
C ASN A 1066 36.03 -17.26 -7.72
N LYS A 1067 35.67 -16.30 -8.59
CA LYS A 1067 34.65 -16.54 -9.64
C LYS A 1067 35.06 -17.68 -10.58
N MET A 1068 36.32 -17.69 -11.02
CA MET A 1068 36.88 -18.73 -11.90
C MET A 1068 36.74 -20.13 -11.28
N LYS A 1069 37.05 -20.28 -9.98
CA LYS A 1069 36.88 -21.54 -9.25
C LYS A 1069 35.43 -22.02 -9.23
N ILE A 1070 34.47 -21.11 -9.06
CA ILE A 1070 33.04 -21.44 -9.00
C ILE A 1070 32.51 -21.88 -10.37
N CYS A 1071 32.90 -21.20 -11.46
CA CYS A 1071 32.42 -21.54 -12.81
C CYS A 1071 33.28 -22.57 -13.56
N GLY A 1072 34.39 -23.03 -12.97
CA GLY A 1072 35.30 -24.00 -13.60
C GLY A 1072 36.17 -23.40 -14.72
N ALA A 1073 36.41 -22.09 -14.70
CA ALA A 1073 37.27 -21.42 -15.66
C ALA A 1073 38.76 -21.70 -15.38
N LYS A 1074 39.55 -21.91 -16.45
CA LYS A 1074 41.02 -21.94 -16.40
C LYS A 1074 41.63 -20.63 -16.91
N LEU A 1075 40.95 -19.99 -17.87
CA LEU A 1075 41.40 -18.73 -18.49
C LEU A 1075 40.24 -17.71 -18.54
N VAL A 1076 40.52 -16.47 -18.14
CA VAL A 1076 39.58 -15.34 -18.28
C VAL A 1076 40.27 -14.17 -18.96
N PHE A 1077 39.64 -13.61 -20.00
CA PHE A 1077 40.05 -12.34 -20.59
C PHE A 1077 39.25 -11.19 -20.00
N ILE A 1078 39.92 -10.21 -19.39
CA ILE A 1078 39.33 -8.94 -18.94
C ILE A 1078 39.72 -7.87 -19.96
N ILE A 1079 38.75 -7.40 -20.75
CA ILE A 1079 39.01 -6.60 -21.95
C ILE A 1079 38.37 -5.23 -21.83
N ASN A 1080 39.17 -4.19 -21.64
CA ASN A 1080 38.67 -2.82 -21.67
C ASN A 1080 38.55 -2.32 -23.13
N ILE A 1081 37.37 -1.85 -23.53
CA ILE A 1081 37.09 -1.48 -24.93
C ILE A 1081 37.97 -0.31 -25.40
N PHE A 1082 38.18 0.67 -24.53
CA PHE A 1082 38.88 1.90 -24.88
C PHE A 1082 39.64 2.49 -23.69
N SER A 1083 40.88 2.90 -23.93
CA SER A 1083 41.73 3.66 -23.00
C SER A 1083 42.36 4.87 -23.69
N GLU A 1084 42.46 5.99 -22.95
CA GLU A 1084 43.14 7.21 -23.42
C GLU A 1084 44.65 7.22 -23.13
N LYS A 1085 45.14 6.38 -22.19
CA LYS A 1085 46.57 6.30 -21.87
C LYS A 1085 47.27 5.20 -22.67
N ASN A 1086 48.55 5.42 -22.98
CA ASN A 1086 49.44 4.43 -23.60
C ASN A 1086 49.82 3.36 -22.57
N TYR A 1087 48.98 2.33 -22.45
CA TYR A 1087 49.28 1.14 -21.64
C TYR A 1087 50.04 0.09 -22.46
N TYR A 1088 50.57 -0.90 -21.75
CA TYR A 1088 51.10 -2.16 -22.28
C TYR A 1088 50.07 -2.89 -23.18
N PRO A 1089 50.47 -3.79 -24.08
CA PRO A 1089 49.53 -4.48 -24.96
C PRO A 1089 48.59 -5.45 -24.21
N PHE A 1090 49.09 -6.15 -23.18
CA PHE A 1090 48.32 -6.99 -22.27
C PHE A 1090 49.14 -7.32 -21.00
N ARG A 1091 48.49 -7.82 -19.95
CA ARG A 1091 49.13 -8.41 -18.75
C ARG A 1091 48.53 -9.77 -18.44
N CYS A 1092 49.36 -10.68 -17.94
CA CYS A 1092 48.93 -12.02 -17.51
C CYS A 1092 49.15 -12.15 -16.01
N TYR A 1093 48.16 -12.68 -15.31
CA TYR A 1093 48.22 -12.96 -13.89
C TYR A 1093 47.83 -14.42 -13.65
N SER A 1094 48.77 -15.22 -13.15
CA SER A 1094 48.53 -16.62 -12.78
C SER A 1094 48.34 -16.75 -11.28
N HIS A 1095 47.43 -17.63 -10.87
CA HIS A 1095 47.24 -17.95 -9.45
C HIS A 1095 48.40 -18.80 -8.93
N SER A 1096 48.88 -18.53 -7.71
CA SER A 1096 50.06 -19.19 -7.13
C SER A 1096 49.88 -20.71 -6.93
N GLU A 1097 48.67 -21.14 -6.57
CA GLU A 1097 48.38 -22.53 -6.17
C GLU A 1097 47.47 -23.31 -7.14
N SER A 1098 47.04 -22.72 -8.25
CA SER A 1098 46.07 -23.35 -9.17
C SER A 1098 46.30 -22.91 -10.61
N PRO A 1099 45.96 -23.74 -11.62
CA PRO A 1099 46.19 -23.45 -13.04
C PRO A 1099 45.15 -22.44 -13.60
N LEU A 1100 45.00 -21.31 -12.91
CA LEU A 1100 44.07 -20.24 -13.25
C LEU A 1100 44.86 -19.05 -13.78
N THR A 1101 44.47 -18.53 -14.95
CA THR A 1101 45.11 -17.38 -15.58
C THR A 1101 44.10 -16.31 -15.94
N ILE A 1102 44.42 -15.06 -15.58
CA ILE A 1102 43.69 -13.85 -15.98
C ILE A 1102 44.55 -13.11 -17.01
N VAL A 1103 43.98 -12.77 -18.15
CA VAL A 1103 44.61 -11.94 -19.18
C VAL A 1103 43.89 -10.59 -19.23
N GLU A 1104 44.58 -9.53 -18.83
CA GLU A 1104 44.09 -8.16 -18.90
C GLU A 1104 44.51 -7.50 -20.21
N ILE A 1105 43.53 -6.96 -20.94
CA ILE A 1105 43.73 -6.22 -22.18
C ILE A 1105 43.24 -4.78 -21.95
N PRO A 1106 44.15 -3.81 -21.82
CA PRO A 1106 43.80 -2.45 -21.37
C PRO A 1106 43.11 -1.59 -22.43
N THR A 1107 43.24 -1.95 -23.71
CA THR A 1107 42.47 -1.35 -24.81
C THR A 1107 42.24 -2.37 -25.91
N PHE A 1108 41.00 -2.56 -26.32
CA PHE A 1108 40.64 -3.49 -27.40
C PHE A 1108 40.56 -2.81 -28.76
N PHE A 1109 40.60 -1.48 -28.77
CA PHE A 1109 40.71 -0.66 -29.97
C PHE A 1109 41.90 0.30 -29.86
N SER A 1110 42.70 0.42 -30.92
CA SER A 1110 43.83 1.34 -31.01
C SER A 1110 43.96 1.89 -32.44
N SER A 1111 44.46 3.12 -32.58
CA SER A 1111 44.85 3.67 -33.89
C SER A 1111 46.08 2.97 -34.48
N SER A 1112 46.84 2.22 -33.67
CA SER A 1112 47.99 1.43 -34.10
C SER A 1112 47.57 0.03 -34.55
N SER A 1113 47.65 -0.22 -35.86
CA SER A 1113 47.36 -1.53 -36.45
C SER A 1113 48.29 -2.65 -35.95
N ILE A 1114 49.51 -2.30 -35.54
CA ILE A 1114 50.49 -3.23 -34.95
C ILE A 1114 50.03 -3.68 -33.56
N GLN A 1115 49.52 -2.75 -32.74
CA GLN A 1115 49.05 -3.06 -31.40
C GLN A 1115 47.84 -3.99 -31.41
N ILE A 1116 46.88 -3.77 -32.33
CA ILE A 1116 45.72 -4.66 -32.51
C ILE A 1116 46.17 -6.07 -32.92
N LYS A 1117 47.12 -6.18 -33.87
CA LYS A 1117 47.65 -7.49 -34.27
C LYS A 1117 48.29 -8.24 -33.11
N ASN A 1118 49.08 -7.56 -32.27
CA ASN A 1118 49.69 -8.16 -31.09
C ASN A 1118 48.65 -8.65 -30.07
N ILE A 1119 47.56 -7.90 -29.89
CA ILE A 1119 46.45 -8.29 -29.01
C ILE A 1119 45.76 -9.55 -29.54
N ILE A 1120 45.42 -9.59 -30.84
CA ILE A 1120 44.78 -10.74 -31.48
C ILE A 1120 45.66 -11.99 -31.35
N GLN A 1121 46.95 -11.88 -31.68
CA GLN A 1121 47.90 -12.99 -31.56
C GLN A 1121 48.00 -13.51 -30.13
N CYS A 1122 48.00 -12.62 -29.13
CA CYS A 1122 48.02 -13.02 -27.72
C CYS A 1122 46.76 -13.80 -27.32
N ILE A 1123 45.58 -13.32 -27.73
CA ILE A 1123 44.31 -14.00 -27.44
C ILE A 1123 44.31 -15.40 -28.07
N GLU A 1124 44.65 -15.51 -29.36
CA GLU A 1124 44.70 -16.79 -30.08
C GLU A 1124 45.70 -17.77 -29.44
N GLN A 1125 46.90 -17.28 -29.09
CA GLN A 1125 47.91 -18.07 -28.43
C GLN A 1125 47.43 -18.60 -27.06
N LYS A 1126 46.83 -17.75 -26.23
CA LYS A 1126 46.38 -18.14 -24.88
C LYS A 1126 45.21 -19.12 -24.91
N ILE A 1127 44.31 -18.96 -25.87
CA ILE A 1127 43.23 -19.92 -26.12
C ILE A 1127 43.83 -21.28 -26.49
N MET A 1128 44.74 -21.30 -27.48
CA MET A 1128 45.37 -22.54 -27.94
C MET A 1128 46.18 -23.25 -26.83
N GLU A 1129 46.94 -22.50 -26.03
CA GLU A 1129 47.66 -23.03 -24.87
C GLU A 1129 46.71 -23.72 -23.88
N THR A 1130 45.57 -23.08 -23.57
CA THR A 1130 44.61 -23.60 -22.58
C THR A 1130 43.79 -24.78 -23.11
N GLU A 1131 43.50 -24.81 -24.42
CA GLU A 1131 42.77 -25.90 -25.05
C GLU A 1131 43.64 -27.15 -25.25
N ASN A 1132 44.95 -26.99 -25.51
CA ASN A 1132 45.89 -28.12 -25.64
C ASN A 1132 46.29 -28.75 -24.30
N GLU A 1133 46.05 -28.08 -23.17
CA GLU A 1133 46.26 -28.60 -21.81
C GLU A 1133 45.04 -29.40 -21.28
N ASN A 1134 43.98 -29.55 -22.05
CA ASN A 1134 42.81 -30.41 -21.79
C ASN A 1134 42.82 -31.63 -22.71
#